data_AF-A0A924SWH6-F1
#
_entry.id   AF-A0A924SWH6-F1
#
_cell.length_a   1.000
_cell.length_b   1.000
_cell.length_c   1.000
_cell.angle_alpha   90.00
_cell.angle_beta   90.00
_cell.angle_gamma   90.00
#
_symmetry.space_group_name_H-M   'P 1'
#
loop_
_entity.id
_entity.type
_entity.pdbx_description
1 polymer ?
#
loop_
_entity_poly.entity_id
_entity_poly.type
_entity_poly.pdbx_seq_one_letter_code
_entity_poly.pdbx_strand_id
1 'polypeptide(L)'
;MKSIFLHGTANGSHSQGSHGYRPDLGYIGKKRVSTSNYLFSITRHEYRSHIHAKDLLSSFMKRSPEEHYMTSQLLTGFVKKRGLTFSKKTKNGYRIFTVPVSNTIVPLAKSTFDTLERNAQSLVLALRWVLQSIYGAEKIEDSDFVQSLPESVQALFLHAIRTSPQYFSQLHHPVMKDYPFFEVVGLDLVLVGEYLSQNDALFKATPIHELPFKLLELNAGSPSGASNNMNVLEGLMTVDPTMKNLQERVMPNDHFKVLRETFDSIGREWTGRQDGISIILPPGGGNGAAPEIHQLAAYSGMSYVDPSQLYTARDGMLRLRTLTGNDPCVTSIYSRINADAALYDPERDLFMRDADSGEKLYQEDYLLRDKDGKCPQVLDQNGQPLPLDSVYAIPKAIDLIHSKKIYLGGLNRVLDNKLILSTLTHYAPRFYRLRLAMMGLNSDSFNLVPPETLAPERASVEIIKKNPDDWVVKAPNLSGGNGVHILLTLPESRKKKIIQEIEARPCDYAYQRLVKIARIPVAVKEKGRVRFANLAADLRMWAFFGAGPSFPKPKLTHNGLVRFAPCEKGPLSSIVNTSKGGGYAPLLIIDDVGSPDACSIQDLASKPQTASSPVPAFAGAQIVQIARIVKKLVQDLDMPEFTAYAARELVLSLNAQCAEVLSFLSPRNIEPVSEMATTLEKKISRAHMAVAFRKHKLAQLRLLETLTEIEAELSSRKAVGFFDQIARLHCLGDEYVLHPKAGALAREDLAQISLLQQAILTDRTLNRNGDSKSKLMARALRLLKELARAHVSSKPLSTKARRDLKIQLERFSSMARAAMIGNGEVELPTLFTEINLHRKPLASDVSSDYSPLFPEDQSHKEACVATLWEIENGRSLMDSEFIYGELQTARQAWMKVRAELNLSKSAALRKIQLEKRRLEHFENFPVLKSYQALIDKREAATAEDMISLLPVLPYARYNIQQYLAQKKLSMSELFTTELTHERVAFMSAQQLRTSGLNGAHAGECLARKRESHGLFSESEMLVWLSSEASPLVQAYTLGHELIHFHQIQSLMKRERKSIADGHLAFANFLNFYGSHLGTSVSPVEKFSANTTEHRTVFYGLADIAGLKRFAIVKKLLNSYKEGEISFVRTMRAHGSLFGMVLPSASATQVKAVREIIPCLENAKNIRFAKDLGLRIEIDEIRSALPAANAAQLKRYRAIIESGLHAPAATPEVLQIIGNHQLYGVSASLEIPQNHYPIYLGDSYNSAQQQ
;
A
#
# COMPACT_ATOMS: atom_id res chain seq x y z
N MET A 1 19.16 -27.25 -74.07
CA MET A 1 18.20 -28.21 -74.66
C MET A 1 17.30 -28.75 -73.56
N LYS A 2 15.98 -28.60 -73.72
CA LYS A 2 14.83 -29.40 -73.20
C LYS A 2 14.96 -30.07 -71.81
N SER A 3 14.24 -29.59 -70.78
CA SER A 3 12.90 -30.02 -70.33
C SER A 3 12.82 -31.43 -69.71
N ILE A 4 12.28 -31.56 -68.50
CA ILE A 4 11.13 -32.42 -68.14
C ILE A 4 10.67 -32.08 -66.71
N PHE A 5 9.38 -31.78 -66.59
CA PHE A 5 8.60 -31.69 -65.36
C PHE A 5 8.54 -33.04 -64.63
N LEU A 6 8.66 -33.05 -63.31
CA LEU A 6 8.03 -34.09 -62.48
C LEU A 6 7.35 -33.44 -61.27
N HIS A 7 6.02 -33.50 -61.30
CA HIS A 7 5.16 -33.37 -60.14
C HIS A 7 5.60 -34.35 -59.04
N GLY A 8 6.00 -33.84 -57.88
CA GLY A 8 6.19 -34.60 -56.66
C GLY A 8 5.11 -34.25 -55.65
N THR A 9 4.11 -35.11 -55.53
CA THR A 9 3.09 -35.12 -54.47
C THR A 9 3.75 -35.14 -53.09
N ALA A 10 3.64 -34.04 -52.34
CA ALA A 10 4.10 -33.96 -50.95
C ALA A 10 3.08 -34.60 -50.00
N ASN A 11 2.93 -35.93 -50.07
CA ASN A 11 2.39 -36.73 -48.97
C ASN A 11 3.55 -37.15 -48.07
N GLY A 12 3.95 -36.28 -47.16
CA GLY A 12 4.87 -36.61 -46.07
C GLY A 12 4.12 -37.30 -44.94
N SER A 13 3.97 -38.62 -45.01
CA SER A 13 3.61 -39.44 -43.84
C SER A 13 4.80 -39.47 -42.88
N HIS A 14 4.76 -38.69 -41.81
CA HIS A 14 5.69 -38.85 -40.68
C HIS A 14 5.33 -40.12 -39.89
N SER A 15 5.69 -41.28 -40.42
CA SER A 15 5.55 -42.58 -39.75
C SER A 15 6.58 -42.71 -38.64
N GLN A 16 6.11 -42.86 -37.39
CA GLN A 16 6.83 -43.03 -36.12
C GLN A 16 7.71 -41.85 -35.67
N GLY A 17 7.28 -41.16 -34.60
CA GLY A 17 7.91 -39.96 -34.07
C GLY A 17 9.36 -40.17 -33.62
N SER A 18 10.28 -39.37 -34.18
CA SER A 18 11.73 -39.39 -33.96
C SER A 18 12.19 -39.25 -32.50
N HIS A 19 11.28 -38.96 -31.55
CA HIS A 19 11.59 -38.73 -30.13
C HIS A 19 10.66 -39.46 -29.14
N GLY A 20 9.82 -40.40 -29.58
CA GLY A 20 8.93 -41.16 -28.69
C GLY A 20 7.77 -40.37 -28.06
N TYR A 21 7.53 -39.12 -28.48
CA TYR A 21 6.40 -38.29 -28.06
C TYR A 21 5.09 -38.75 -28.73
N ARG A 22 4.00 -38.76 -27.95
CA ARG A 22 2.66 -39.23 -28.37
C ARG A 22 1.63 -38.11 -28.19
N PRO A 23 1.35 -37.30 -29.23
CA PRO A 23 0.47 -36.13 -29.10
C PRO A 23 -0.99 -36.50 -28.84
N ASP A 24 -1.40 -37.72 -29.25
CA ASP A 24 -2.74 -38.30 -29.12
C ASP A 24 -3.06 -38.85 -27.73
N LEU A 25 -2.05 -39.02 -26.87
CA LEU A 25 -2.19 -39.63 -25.56
C LEU A 25 -1.75 -38.66 -24.46
N GLY A 26 -2.63 -38.47 -23.49
CA GLY A 26 -2.38 -37.71 -22.29
C GLY A 26 -2.73 -38.51 -21.03
N TYR A 27 -2.69 -37.84 -19.89
CA TYR A 27 -3.12 -38.41 -18.61
C TYR A 27 -4.10 -37.47 -17.89
N ILE A 28 -5.05 -38.08 -17.19
CA ILE A 28 -5.85 -37.44 -16.15
C ILE A 28 -5.64 -38.24 -14.88
N GLY A 29 -4.99 -37.63 -13.89
CA GLY A 29 -4.50 -38.36 -12.72
C GLY A 29 -3.42 -39.35 -13.17
N LYS A 30 -3.63 -40.63 -12.88
CA LYS A 30 -2.76 -41.73 -13.35
C LYS A 30 -3.33 -42.43 -14.59
N LYS A 31 -4.57 -42.13 -14.99
CA LYS A 31 -5.27 -42.80 -16.09
C LYS A 31 -4.82 -42.20 -17.43
N ARG A 32 -4.42 -43.07 -18.35
CA ARG A 32 -4.08 -42.67 -19.73
C ARG A 32 -5.35 -42.47 -20.52
N VAL A 33 -5.43 -41.39 -21.30
CA VAL A 33 -6.62 -41.03 -22.09
C VAL A 33 -6.20 -40.53 -23.47
N SER A 34 -7.05 -40.74 -24.46
CA SER A 34 -6.91 -40.08 -25.77
C SER A 34 -7.35 -38.62 -25.65
N THR A 35 -6.55 -37.69 -26.17
CA THR A 35 -6.75 -36.24 -26.06
C THR A 35 -6.39 -35.57 -27.36
N SER A 36 -7.12 -34.51 -27.72
CA SER A 36 -6.74 -33.60 -28.81
C SER A 36 -5.46 -32.82 -28.46
N ASN A 37 -4.86 -32.21 -29.48
CA ASN A 37 -3.64 -31.43 -29.35
C ASN A 37 -3.76 -30.10 -30.13
N TYR A 38 -3.19 -29.03 -29.59
CA TYR A 38 -3.24 -27.72 -30.25
C TYR A 38 -2.38 -27.62 -31.53
N LEU A 39 -1.32 -28.45 -31.67
CA LEU A 39 -0.43 -28.42 -32.84
C LEU A 39 -0.68 -29.57 -33.81
N PHE A 40 -1.10 -30.73 -33.30
CA PHE A 40 -1.24 -31.97 -34.06
C PHE A 40 -2.71 -32.32 -34.29
N SER A 41 -3.04 -32.63 -35.54
CA SER A 41 -4.29 -33.27 -35.96
C SER A 41 -4.13 -34.79 -35.93
N ILE A 42 -5.17 -35.50 -35.47
CA ILE A 42 -5.17 -36.96 -35.33
C ILE A 42 -6.17 -37.55 -36.33
N THR A 43 -5.69 -37.86 -37.53
CA THR A 43 -6.47 -38.56 -38.58
C THR A 43 -5.89 -39.94 -38.85
N ARG A 44 -6.72 -40.99 -38.75
CA ARG A 44 -6.38 -42.39 -39.10
C ARG A 44 -5.06 -42.91 -38.51
N HIS A 45 -4.75 -42.58 -37.25
CA HIS A 45 -3.55 -43.03 -36.53
C HIS A 45 -2.20 -42.48 -37.09
N GLU A 46 -2.24 -41.49 -37.99
CA GLU A 46 -1.08 -40.69 -38.40
C GLU A 46 -1.14 -39.31 -37.74
N TYR A 47 -0.01 -38.84 -37.17
CA TYR A 47 0.07 -37.49 -36.61
C TYR A 47 0.46 -36.50 -37.71
N ARG A 48 -0.42 -35.56 -38.03
CA ARG A 48 -0.14 -34.47 -38.97
C ARG A 48 -0.26 -33.13 -38.26
N SER A 49 0.34 -32.08 -38.81
CA SER A 49 0.08 -30.72 -38.33
C SER A 49 -1.37 -30.34 -38.62
N HIS A 50 -2.01 -29.56 -37.74
CA HIS A 50 -3.14 -28.74 -38.17
C HIS A 50 -2.71 -27.83 -39.32
N ILE A 51 -3.61 -27.50 -40.26
CA ILE A 51 -3.27 -26.72 -41.47
C ILE A 51 -2.61 -25.39 -41.09
N HIS A 52 -3.20 -24.67 -40.14
CA HIS A 52 -2.71 -23.38 -39.63
C HIS A 52 -1.47 -23.49 -38.73
N ALA A 53 -1.03 -24.71 -38.38
CA ALA A 53 0.10 -24.98 -37.49
C ALA A 53 1.30 -25.59 -38.21
N LYS A 54 1.23 -25.77 -39.54
CA LYS A 54 2.20 -26.55 -40.33
C LYS A 54 3.63 -26.04 -40.20
N ASP A 55 3.83 -24.74 -40.40
CA ASP A 55 5.16 -24.13 -40.42
C ASP A 55 5.75 -24.02 -39.00
N LEU A 56 4.94 -23.60 -38.03
CA LEU A 56 5.25 -23.65 -36.60
C LEU A 56 5.68 -25.05 -36.13
N LEU A 57 4.91 -26.09 -36.46
CA LEU A 57 5.24 -27.46 -36.07
C LEU A 57 6.53 -27.94 -36.76
N SER A 58 6.71 -27.61 -38.04
CA SER A 58 7.93 -27.94 -38.77
C SER A 58 9.16 -27.28 -38.16
N SER A 59 9.03 -26.03 -37.70
CA SER A 59 10.09 -25.32 -36.97
C SER A 59 10.38 -25.94 -35.61
N PHE A 60 9.32 -26.28 -34.85
CA PHE A 60 9.43 -26.92 -33.53
C PHE A 60 10.14 -28.27 -33.62
N MET A 61 9.76 -29.12 -34.58
CA MET A 61 10.31 -30.48 -34.71
C MET A 61 11.76 -30.54 -35.20
N LYS A 62 12.33 -29.43 -35.69
CA LYS A 62 13.75 -29.36 -36.09
C LYS A 62 14.72 -29.36 -34.92
N ARG A 63 14.24 -29.13 -33.69
CA ARG A 63 15.08 -28.97 -32.50
C ARG A 63 14.89 -30.11 -31.51
N SER A 64 15.92 -30.38 -30.73
CA SER A 64 15.87 -31.42 -29.69
C SER A 64 15.07 -30.97 -28.46
N PRO A 65 14.55 -31.91 -27.64
CA PRO A 65 13.95 -31.58 -26.35
C PRO A 65 14.88 -30.75 -25.44
N GLU A 66 16.19 -31.01 -25.46
CA GLU A 66 17.19 -30.27 -24.69
C GLU A 66 17.24 -28.79 -25.09
N GLU A 67 17.23 -28.49 -26.39
CA GLU A 67 17.22 -27.11 -26.90
C GLU A 67 15.95 -26.37 -26.48
N HIS A 68 14.78 -27.03 -26.55
CA HIS A 68 13.51 -26.49 -26.07
C HIS A 68 13.52 -26.21 -24.57
N TYR A 69 14.08 -27.13 -23.77
CA TYR A 69 14.19 -26.95 -22.32
C TYR A 69 15.09 -25.76 -21.97
N MET A 70 16.26 -25.64 -22.61
CA MET A 70 17.16 -24.52 -22.40
C MET A 70 16.52 -23.18 -22.79
N THR A 71 15.85 -23.13 -23.93
CA THR A 71 15.11 -21.93 -24.39
C THR A 71 14.02 -21.53 -23.39
N SER A 72 13.25 -22.51 -22.89
CA SER A 72 12.20 -22.30 -21.89
C SER A 72 12.75 -21.79 -20.55
N GLN A 73 13.93 -22.24 -20.12
CA GLN A 73 14.60 -21.72 -18.92
C GLN A 73 15.06 -20.26 -19.10
N LEU A 74 15.64 -19.92 -20.25
CA LEU A 74 16.03 -18.55 -20.57
C LEU A 74 14.81 -17.62 -20.61
N LEU A 75 13.73 -18.07 -21.24
CA LEU A 75 12.47 -17.34 -21.33
C LEU A 75 11.82 -17.13 -19.95
N THR A 76 11.82 -18.14 -19.10
CA THR A 76 11.38 -18.04 -17.70
C THR A 76 12.20 -16.99 -16.94
N GLY A 77 13.53 -16.98 -17.15
CA GLY A 77 14.43 -15.97 -16.57
C GLY A 77 14.13 -14.55 -17.08
N PHE A 78 13.82 -14.41 -18.36
CA PHE A 78 13.44 -13.12 -18.97
C PHE A 78 12.16 -12.55 -18.35
N VAL A 79 11.10 -13.34 -18.28
CA VAL A 79 9.81 -12.92 -17.68
C VAL A 79 9.98 -12.58 -16.19
N LYS A 80 10.79 -13.35 -15.46
CA LYS A 80 11.12 -13.08 -14.05
C LYS A 80 11.74 -11.69 -13.85
N LYS A 81 12.65 -11.25 -14.72
CA LYS A 81 13.30 -9.92 -14.62
C LYS A 81 12.30 -8.76 -14.75
N ARG A 82 11.12 -9.00 -15.29
CA ARG A 82 10.04 -8.00 -15.45
C ARG A 82 9.06 -7.96 -14.28
N GLY A 83 9.35 -8.70 -13.21
CA GLY A 83 8.44 -8.80 -12.05
C GLY A 83 7.15 -9.59 -12.33
N LEU A 84 6.98 -10.14 -13.55
CA LEU A 84 5.85 -10.97 -13.95
C LEU A 84 5.91 -12.32 -13.23
N THR A 85 5.43 -12.29 -12.00
CA THR A 85 5.51 -13.35 -11.01
C THR A 85 4.11 -13.59 -10.44
N PHE A 86 3.96 -14.64 -9.63
CA PHE A 86 2.69 -14.98 -9.00
C PHE A 86 2.84 -14.94 -7.49
N SER A 87 1.95 -14.25 -6.79
CA SER A 87 1.94 -14.23 -5.31
C SER A 87 0.88 -15.17 -4.77
N LYS A 88 1.20 -15.90 -3.70
CA LYS A 88 0.29 -16.83 -3.03
C LYS A 88 0.35 -16.69 -1.52
N LYS A 89 -0.81 -16.64 -0.87
CA LYS A 89 -0.93 -16.73 0.59
C LYS A 89 -0.44 -18.10 1.08
N THR A 90 0.52 -18.11 1.98
CA THR A 90 1.04 -19.28 2.68
C THR A 90 0.76 -19.17 4.18
N LYS A 91 1.05 -20.23 4.96
CA LYS A 91 0.93 -20.19 6.43
C LYS A 91 1.74 -19.05 7.07
N ASN A 92 2.79 -18.58 6.39
CA ASN A 92 3.71 -17.55 6.87
C ASN A 92 3.53 -16.22 6.11
N GLY A 93 2.35 -15.97 5.51
CA GLY A 93 2.08 -14.78 4.71
C GLY A 93 2.21 -15.01 3.20
N TYR A 94 2.17 -13.95 2.41
CA TYR A 94 2.27 -14.02 0.95
C TYR A 94 3.71 -14.33 0.50
N ARG A 95 3.84 -15.21 -0.50
CA ARG A 95 5.12 -15.56 -1.12
C ARG A 95 5.02 -15.43 -2.64
N ILE A 96 6.02 -14.82 -3.24
CA ILE A 96 6.15 -14.66 -4.69
C ILE A 96 6.85 -15.87 -5.30
N PHE A 97 6.32 -16.36 -6.42
CA PHE A 97 6.78 -17.50 -7.19
C PHE A 97 7.03 -17.09 -8.64
N THR A 98 8.09 -17.62 -9.24
CA THR A 98 8.34 -17.47 -10.68
C THR A 98 7.44 -18.44 -11.45
N VAL A 99 6.79 -17.94 -12.50
CA VAL A 99 5.93 -18.76 -13.37
C VAL A 99 6.79 -19.42 -14.45
N PRO A 100 6.76 -20.76 -14.61
CA PRO A 100 7.45 -21.42 -15.71
C PRO A 100 6.88 -20.99 -17.06
N VAL A 101 7.74 -20.80 -18.06
CA VAL A 101 7.32 -20.43 -19.42
C VAL A 101 7.87 -21.43 -20.42
N SER A 102 7.00 -21.96 -21.29
CA SER A 102 7.38 -22.83 -22.40
C SER A 102 7.61 -22.01 -23.67
N ASN A 103 8.54 -22.43 -24.52
CA ASN A 103 8.71 -21.86 -25.86
C ASN A 103 7.76 -22.47 -26.91
N THR A 104 6.87 -23.38 -26.52
CA THR A 104 5.85 -23.96 -27.40
C THR A 104 4.80 -22.93 -27.76
N ILE A 105 4.73 -22.53 -29.03
CA ILE A 105 3.68 -21.65 -29.54
C ILE A 105 2.39 -22.45 -29.72
N VAL A 106 1.31 -21.92 -29.16
CA VAL A 106 -0.05 -22.41 -29.39
C VAL A 106 -0.67 -21.60 -30.53
N PRO A 107 -1.02 -22.24 -31.66
CA PRO A 107 -1.68 -21.55 -32.76
C PRO A 107 -3.20 -21.64 -32.63
N LEU A 108 -3.87 -20.56 -33.02
CA LEU A 108 -5.33 -20.49 -33.17
C LEU A 108 -5.65 -19.91 -34.55
N ALA A 109 -6.38 -20.65 -35.39
CA ALA A 109 -6.82 -20.15 -36.69
C ALA A 109 -7.79 -18.96 -36.53
N LYS A 110 -7.62 -17.90 -37.33
CA LYS A 110 -8.49 -16.72 -37.35
C LYS A 110 -9.95 -17.08 -37.65
N SER A 111 -10.21 -18.01 -38.57
CA SER A 111 -11.56 -18.51 -38.86
C SER A 111 -12.27 -19.13 -37.63
N THR A 112 -11.51 -19.84 -36.79
CA THR A 112 -12.01 -20.42 -35.52
C THR A 112 -12.23 -19.32 -34.49
N PHE A 113 -11.29 -18.37 -34.39
CA PHE A 113 -11.42 -17.19 -33.55
C PHE A 113 -12.68 -16.38 -33.90
N ASP A 114 -13.02 -16.17 -35.17
CA ASP A 114 -14.21 -15.41 -35.59
C ASP A 114 -15.52 -16.10 -35.21
N THR A 115 -15.52 -17.43 -35.17
CA THR A 115 -16.66 -18.20 -34.68
C THR A 115 -16.78 -18.11 -33.16
N LEU A 116 -15.64 -18.13 -32.47
CA LEU A 116 -15.58 -17.93 -31.02
C LEU A 116 -16.03 -16.50 -30.63
N GLU A 117 -15.56 -15.47 -31.34
CA GLU A 117 -15.93 -14.08 -31.11
C GLU A 117 -17.44 -13.86 -31.26
N ARG A 118 -18.05 -14.37 -32.34
CA ARG A 118 -19.51 -14.30 -32.54
C ARG A 118 -20.30 -14.94 -31.39
N ASN A 119 -19.82 -16.07 -30.87
CA ASN A 119 -20.45 -16.70 -29.72
C ASN A 119 -20.23 -15.88 -28.43
N ALA A 120 -19.02 -15.38 -28.21
CA ALA A 120 -18.71 -14.51 -27.07
C ALA A 120 -19.56 -13.23 -27.10
N GLN A 121 -19.78 -12.64 -28.28
CA GLN A 121 -20.67 -11.49 -28.48
C GLN A 121 -22.09 -11.77 -27.96
N SER A 122 -22.70 -12.88 -28.39
CA SER A 122 -24.03 -13.28 -27.94
C SER A 122 -24.09 -13.47 -26.42
N LEU A 123 -23.08 -14.11 -25.84
CA LEU A 123 -23.02 -14.34 -24.40
C LEU A 123 -22.88 -13.02 -23.62
N VAL A 124 -21.88 -12.20 -23.95
CA VAL A 124 -21.59 -10.95 -23.24
C VAL A 124 -22.75 -9.95 -23.33
N LEU A 125 -23.40 -9.83 -24.49
CA LEU A 125 -24.62 -9.02 -24.65
C LEU A 125 -25.75 -9.50 -23.73
N ALA A 126 -26.04 -10.80 -23.76
CA ALA A 126 -27.07 -11.39 -22.92
C ALA A 126 -26.80 -11.17 -21.43
N LEU A 127 -25.55 -11.36 -20.99
CA LEU A 127 -25.17 -11.17 -19.58
C LEU A 127 -25.20 -9.70 -19.13
N ARG A 128 -24.82 -8.74 -19.99
CA ARG A 128 -25.04 -7.31 -19.73
C ARG A 128 -26.52 -7.05 -19.46
N TRP A 129 -27.41 -7.57 -20.32
CA TRP A 129 -28.85 -7.36 -20.18
C TRP A 129 -29.42 -8.07 -18.94
N VAL A 130 -28.87 -9.22 -18.53
CA VAL A 130 -29.24 -9.84 -17.24
C VAL A 130 -28.94 -8.89 -16.07
N LEU A 131 -27.76 -8.27 -16.01
CA LEU A 131 -27.44 -7.32 -14.95
C LEU A 131 -28.27 -6.04 -15.00
N GLN A 132 -28.54 -5.52 -16.20
CA GLN A 132 -29.45 -4.38 -16.38
C GLN A 132 -30.87 -4.71 -15.92
N SER A 133 -31.35 -5.93 -16.17
CA SER A 133 -32.65 -6.42 -15.67
C SER A 133 -32.67 -6.56 -14.15
N ILE A 134 -31.58 -7.04 -13.54
CA ILE A 134 -31.47 -7.19 -12.09
C ILE A 134 -31.39 -5.82 -11.41
N TYR A 135 -30.34 -5.04 -11.69
CA TYR A 135 -30.10 -3.78 -10.99
C TYR A 135 -31.03 -2.64 -11.45
N GLY A 136 -31.66 -2.77 -12.61
CA GLY A 136 -32.68 -1.85 -13.08
C GLY A 136 -34.06 -2.03 -12.43
N ALA A 137 -34.28 -3.15 -11.74
CA ALA A 137 -35.48 -3.42 -10.95
C ALA A 137 -35.35 -2.87 -9.52
N GLU A 138 -36.45 -2.78 -8.77
CA GLU A 138 -36.44 -2.34 -7.35
C GLU A 138 -35.74 -3.36 -6.45
N LYS A 139 -35.97 -4.64 -6.73
CA LYS A 139 -35.31 -5.80 -6.10
C LYS A 139 -35.16 -6.91 -7.14
N ILE A 140 -34.32 -7.89 -6.84
CA ILE A 140 -33.95 -8.96 -7.79
C ILE A 140 -35.15 -9.80 -8.28
N GLU A 141 -36.20 -9.95 -7.46
CA GLU A 141 -37.41 -10.71 -7.76
C GLU A 141 -38.28 -10.05 -8.83
N ASP A 142 -38.13 -8.74 -9.00
CA ASP A 142 -38.89 -7.95 -9.98
C ASP A 142 -38.16 -7.89 -11.34
N SER A 143 -37.04 -8.59 -11.47
CA SER A 143 -36.28 -8.68 -12.72
C SER A 143 -37.00 -9.58 -13.74
N ASP A 144 -37.31 -9.03 -14.91
CA ASP A 144 -37.95 -9.75 -16.02
C ASP A 144 -37.23 -11.05 -16.37
N PHE A 145 -35.89 -11.02 -16.40
CA PHE A 145 -35.11 -12.22 -16.65
C PHE A 145 -35.31 -13.27 -15.55
N VAL A 146 -35.29 -12.87 -14.28
CA VAL A 146 -35.43 -13.79 -13.14
C VAL A 146 -36.84 -14.39 -13.10
N GLN A 147 -37.87 -13.60 -13.42
CA GLN A 147 -39.26 -14.07 -13.52
C GLN A 147 -39.48 -15.05 -14.68
N SER A 148 -38.66 -14.96 -15.73
CA SER A 148 -38.73 -15.87 -16.88
C SER A 148 -38.13 -17.25 -16.63
N LEU A 149 -37.34 -17.42 -15.55
CA LEU A 149 -36.69 -18.69 -15.25
C LEU A 149 -37.70 -19.71 -14.70
N PRO A 150 -37.56 -21.02 -15.03
CA PRO A 150 -38.36 -22.06 -14.38
C PRO A 150 -38.19 -22.03 -12.85
N GLU A 151 -39.25 -22.33 -12.08
CA GLU A 151 -39.28 -22.17 -10.62
C GLU A 151 -38.06 -22.76 -9.89
N SER A 152 -37.64 -23.99 -10.23
CA SER A 152 -36.48 -24.65 -9.62
C SER A 152 -35.15 -23.94 -9.95
N VAL A 153 -35.02 -23.43 -11.17
CA VAL A 153 -33.85 -22.67 -11.64
C VAL A 153 -33.83 -21.27 -11.03
N GLN A 154 -35.00 -20.65 -10.92
CA GLN A 154 -35.18 -19.34 -10.31
C GLN A 154 -34.78 -19.35 -8.83
N ALA A 155 -35.24 -20.34 -8.06
CA ALA A 155 -34.89 -20.46 -6.65
C ALA A 155 -33.37 -20.58 -6.43
N LEU A 156 -32.71 -21.42 -7.24
CA LEU A 156 -31.25 -21.55 -7.23
C LEU A 156 -30.55 -20.24 -7.62
N PHE A 157 -31.03 -19.57 -8.67
CA PHE A 157 -30.46 -18.31 -9.14
C PHE A 157 -30.54 -17.23 -8.05
N LEU A 158 -31.71 -17.05 -7.44
CA LEU A 158 -31.92 -16.11 -6.34
C LEU A 158 -31.02 -16.43 -5.13
N HIS A 159 -30.90 -17.71 -4.78
CA HIS A 159 -30.00 -18.14 -3.70
C HIS A 159 -28.54 -17.78 -4.01
N ALA A 160 -28.05 -18.12 -5.21
CA ALA A 160 -26.67 -17.86 -5.64
C ALA A 160 -26.32 -16.37 -5.70
N ILE A 161 -27.26 -15.51 -6.08
CA ILE A 161 -27.05 -14.05 -6.11
C ILE A 161 -27.08 -13.47 -4.70
N ARG A 162 -28.10 -13.77 -3.88
CA ARG A 162 -28.24 -13.19 -2.53
C ARG A 162 -27.12 -13.60 -1.56
N THR A 163 -26.57 -14.80 -1.74
CA THR A 163 -25.45 -15.30 -0.93
C THR A 163 -24.10 -14.83 -1.46
N SER A 164 -24.06 -14.23 -2.65
CA SER A 164 -22.81 -13.73 -3.22
C SER A 164 -22.33 -12.50 -2.46
N PRO A 165 -21.07 -12.46 -2.01
CA PRO A 165 -20.50 -11.25 -1.42
C PRO A 165 -20.31 -10.11 -2.43
N GLN A 166 -20.60 -10.37 -3.71
CA GLN A 166 -20.48 -9.42 -4.81
C GLN A 166 -21.84 -8.86 -5.26
N TYR A 167 -22.92 -9.18 -4.55
CA TYR A 167 -24.23 -8.59 -4.76
C TYR A 167 -24.44 -7.39 -3.84
N PHE A 168 -24.60 -6.20 -4.43
CA PHE A 168 -24.83 -4.95 -3.70
C PHE A 168 -26.27 -4.49 -3.92
N SER A 169 -27.15 -4.66 -2.92
CA SER A 169 -28.56 -4.27 -3.05
C SER A 169 -28.73 -2.75 -3.24
N GLN A 170 -27.78 -1.97 -2.73
CA GLN A 170 -27.71 -0.51 -2.85
C GLN A 170 -27.54 -0.03 -4.30
N LEU A 171 -27.18 -0.91 -5.25
CA LEU A 171 -27.09 -0.55 -6.66
C LEU A 171 -28.46 -0.53 -7.37
N HIS A 172 -29.50 -1.15 -6.81
CA HIS A 172 -30.83 -1.15 -7.43
C HIS A 172 -31.34 0.27 -7.68
N HIS A 173 -31.52 0.64 -8.94
CA HIS A 173 -31.99 1.95 -9.35
C HIS A 173 -32.44 1.95 -10.83
N PRO A 174 -33.51 2.69 -11.21
CA PRO A 174 -34.02 2.69 -12.59
C PRO A 174 -32.97 3.01 -13.67
N VAL A 175 -32.00 3.87 -13.36
CA VAL A 175 -30.91 4.23 -14.29
C VAL A 175 -29.99 3.05 -14.64
N MET A 176 -29.95 2.02 -13.80
CA MET A 176 -29.09 0.86 -14.02
C MET A 176 -29.58 -0.03 -15.16
N LYS A 177 -30.81 0.18 -15.66
CA LYS A 177 -31.31 -0.42 -16.91
C LYS A 177 -30.42 -0.10 -18.11
N ASP A 178 -29.72 1.04 -18.06
CA ASP A 178 -28.82 1.49 -19.12
C ASP A 178 -27.33 1.36 -18.74
N TYR A 179 -27.02 0.87 -17.52
CA TYR A 179 -25.63 0.81 -17.06
C TYR A 179 -24.82 -0.17 -17.95
N PRO A 180 -23.67 0.25 -18.50
CA PRO A 180 -22.94 -0.56 -19.48
C PRO A 180 -22.05 -1.63 -18.81
N PHE A 181 -22.67 -2.55 -18.06
CA PHE A 181 -22.04 -3.70 -17.42
C PHE A 181 -21.22 -4.57 -18.41
N PHE A 182 -20.40 -5.50 -17.92
CA PHE A 182 -19.64 -6.46 -18.72
C PHE A 182 -18.60 -5.80 -19.65
N GLU A 183 -17.95 -4.74 -19.17
CA GLU A 183 -16.93 -3.98 -19.89
C GLU A 183 -15.70 -4.80 -20.27
N VAL A 184 -15.19 -5.64 -19.37
CA VAL A 184 -14.04 -6.53 -19.58
C VAL A 184 -14.31 -7.87 -18.92
N VAL A 185 -14.27 -8.96 -19.70
CA VAL A 185 -14.50 -10.31 -19.18
C VAL A 185 -13.44 -11.27 -19.70
N GLY A 186 -12.86 -12.05 -18.78
CA GLY A 186 -11.98 -13.17 -19.10
C GLY A 186 -12.78 -14.46 -19.33
N LEU A 187 -12.64 -15.06 -20.50
CA LEU A 187 -13.25 -16.34 -20.87
C LEU A 187 -12.20 -17.44 -20.74
N ASP A 188 -12.38 -18.37 -19.81
CA ASP A 188 -11.50 -19.54 -19.67
C ASP A 188 -11.99 -20.67 -20.57
N LEU A 189 -11.27 -20.92 -21.66
CA LEU A 189 -11.66 -21.84 -22.73
C LEU A 189 -10.76 -23.05 -22.75
N VAL A 190 -11.35 -24.21 -23.05
CA VAL A 190 -10.60 -25.43 -23.33
C VAL A 190 -11.02 -26.03 -24.66
N LEU A 191 -10.03 -26.41 -25.45
CA LEU A 191 -10.22 -27.22 -26.64
C LEU A 191 -10.51 -28.66 -26.20
N VAL A 192 -11.65 -29.23 -26.63
CA VAL A 192 -12.09 -30.59 -26.27
C VAL A 192 -12.27 -31.51 -27.49
N GLY A 193 -12.09 -30.97 -28.69
CA GLY A 193 -12.12 -31.71 -29.96
C GLY A 193 -11.04 -31.21 -30.93
N GLU A 194 -11.14 -31.61 -32.20
CA GLU A 194 -10.23 -31.16 -33.27
C GLU A 194 -10.64 -29.80 -33.83
N TYR A 195 -9.67 -29.05 -34.37
CA TYR A 195 -9.97 -27.85 -35.15
C TYR A 195 -10.70 -28.25 -36.44
N LEU A 196 -11.82 -27.58 -36.73
CA LEU A 196 -12.57 -27.79 -37.96
C LEU A 196 -11.84 -27.10 -39.12
N SER A 197 -11.51 -27.84 -40.19
CA SER A 197 -10.92 -27.26 -41.41
C SER A 197 -11.95 -27.19 -42.54
N GLN A 198 -12.04 -26.06 -43.25
CA GLN A 198 -12.99 -25.88 -44.35
C GLN A 198 -12.72 -26.77 -45.59
N ASN A 199 -11.54 -27.42 -45.67
CA ASN A 199 -11.08 -28.16 -46.84
C ASN A 199 -11.21 -29.68 -46.74
N ASP A 200 -11.80 -30.21 -45.66
CA ASP A 200 -11.91 -31.66 -45.49
C ASP A 200 -13.15 -32.21 -46.23
N ALA A 201 -12.92 -32.98 -47.31
CA ALA A 201 -13.95 -33.46 -48.21
C ALA A 201 -14.99 -34.39 -47.54
N LEU A 202 -14.64 -34.99 -46.39
CA LEU A 202 -15.55 -35.83 -45.59
C LEU A 202 -16.63 -35.02 -44.84
N PHE A 203 -16.45 -33.71 -44.67
CA PHE A 203 -17.30 -32.87 -43.81
C PHE A 203 -18.38 -32.07 -44.56
N LYS A 204 -18.51 -32.22 -45.89
CA LYS A 204 -19.59 -31.59 -46.68
C LYS A 204 -21.00 -32.15 -46.37
N ALA A 205 -21.14 -33.15 -45.49
CA ALA A 205 -22.40 -33.80 -45.16
C ALA A 205 -23.01 -33.43 -43.79
N THR A 206 -22.34 -32.60 -42.97
CA THR A 206 -22.82 -32.22 -41.62
C THR A 206 -22.75 -30.70 -41.42
N PRO A 207 -23.74 -30.05 -40.78
CA PRO A 207 -23.77 -28.58 -40.67
C PRO A 207 -22.56 -28.02 -39.91
N ILE A 208 -21.98 -26.93 -40.44
CA ILE A 208 -20.74 -26.27 -40.02
C ILE A 208 -20.93 -25.45 -38.71
N HIS A 209 -21.40 -26.06 -37.61
CA HIS A 209 -21.88 -25.28 -36.44
C HIS A 209 -21.30 -25.63 -35.06
N GLU A 210 -20.39 -26.60 -34.91
CA GLU A 210 -19.85 -26.91 -33.58
C GLU A 210 -18.53 -26.17 -33.27
N LEU A 211 -18.60 -25.24 -32.32
CA LEU A 211 -17.41 -24.60 -31.73
C LEU A 211 -16.60 -25.67 -30.95
N PRO A 212 -15.30 -25.89 -31.25
CA PRO A 212 -14.51 -26.94 -30.60
C PRO A 212 -14.06 -26.58 -29.17
N PHE A 213 -14.42 -25.39 -28.70
CA PHE A 213 -14.11 -24.87 -27.37
C PHE A 213 -15.30 -24.99 -26.42
N LYS A 214 -15.01 -25.28 -25.15
CA LYS A 214 -15.96 -25.20 -24.04
C LYS A 214 -15.50 -24.17 -23.01
N LEU A 215 -16.46 -23.52 -22.36
CA LEU A 215 -16.24 -22.48 -21.35
C LEU A 215 -16.12 -23.11 -19.96
N LEU A 216 -14.95 -23.06 -19.32
CA LEU A 216 -14.77 -23.59 -17.97
C LEU A 216 -15.26 -22.63 -16.87
N GLU A 217 -15.03 -21.33 -17.07
CA GLU A 217 -15.26 -20.27 -16.09
C GLU A 217 -15.36 -18.91 -16.79
N LEU A 218 -16.22 -18.05 -16.27
CA LEU A 218 -16.24 -16.62 -16.57
C LEU A 218 -15.43 -15.90 -15.50
N ASN A 219 -14.64 -14.90 -15.86
CA ASN A 219 -13.93 -14.04 -14.92
C ASN A 219 -14.39 -12.60 -15.17
N ALA A 220 -15.38 -12.14 -14.40
CA ALA A 220 -16.06 -10.85 -14.63
C ALA A 220 -15.68 -9.77 -13.61
N GLY A 221 -14.89 -10.12 -12.58
CA GLY A 221 -14.27 -9.14 -11.67
C GLY A 221 -13.08 -8.44 -12.31
N SER A 222 -11.87 -8.95 -12.06
CA SER A 222 -10.61 -8.32 -12.50
C SER A 222 -9.72 -9.32 -13.27
N PRO A 223 -10.08 -9.70 -14.52
CA PRO A 223 -9.37 -10.74 -15.25
C PRO A 223 -7.90 -10.35 -15.50
N SER A 224 -6.98 -11.19 -15.02
CA SER A 224 -5.54 -10.96 -15.08
C SER A 224 -4.84 -11.80 -16.15
N GLY A 225 -3.63 -11.36 -16.51
CA GLY A 225 -2.68 -12.04 -17.39
C GLY A 225 -2.63 -11.50 -18.83
N ALA A 226 -3.28 -10.36 -19.10
CA ALA A 226 -3.43 -9.81 -20.45
C ALA A 226 -2.09 -9.41 -21.07
N SER A 227 -1.18 -8.81 -20.30
CA SER A 227 0.14 -8.42 -20.82
C SER A 227 1.13 -9.58 -20.92
N ASN A 228 0.83 -10.76 -20.35
CA ASN A 228 1.80 -11.86 -20.27
C ASN A 228 2.20 -12.39 -21.65
N ASN A 229 1.25 -12.60 -22.56
CA ASN A 229 1.54 -13.15 -23.89
C ASN A 229 2.54 -12.27 -24.66
N MET A 230 2.32 -10.95 -24.66
CA MET A 230 3.24 -9.98 -25.25
C MET A 230 4.66 -10.09 -24.65
N ASN A 231 4.78 -10.21 -23.32
CA ASN A 231 6.08 -10.35 -22.67
C ASN A 231 6.76 -11.69 -23.00
N VAL A 232 5.98 -12.75 -23.12
CA VAL A 232 6.46 -14.07 -23.51
C VAL A 232 6.92 -14.06 -24.97
N LEU A 233 6.18 -13.42 -25.89
CA LEU A 233 6.55 -13.28 -27.30
C LEU A 233 7.81 -12.43 -27.49
N GLU A 234 7.89 -11.26 -26.85
CA GLU A 234 9.08 -10.40 -26.88
C GLU A 234 10.31 -11.15 -26.31
N GLY A 235 10.11 -11.85 -25.19
CA GLY A 235 11.13 -12.69 -24.60
C GLY A 235 11.59 -13.80 -25.52
N LEU A 236 10.65 -14.50 -26.17
CA LEU A 236 10.92 -15.59 -27.11
C LEU A 236 11.75 -15.07 -28.29
N MET A 237 11.37 -13.95 -28.88
CA MET A 237 12.11 -13.31 -29.99
C MET A 237 13.51 -12.83 -29.58
N THR A 238 13.72 -12.57 -28.29
CA THR A 238 15.02 -12.16 -27.75
C THR A 238 15.92 -13.36 -27.48
N VAL A 239 15.38 -14.44 -26.88
CA VAL A 239 16.17 -15.64 -26.55
C VAL A 239 16.37 -16.58 -27.74
N ASP A 240 15.49 -16.49 -28.74
CA ASP A 240 15.52 -17.29 -29.96
C ASP A 240 15.21 -16.42 -31.19
N PRO A 241 16.22 -15.75 -31.76
CA PRO A 241 16.03 -14.88 -32.92
C PRO A 241 15.55 -15.60 -34.18
N THR A 242 15.69 -16.93 -34.27
CA THR A 242 15.27 -17.69 -35.46
C THR A 242 13.75 -17.66 -35.65
N MET A 243 13.00 -17.37 -34.59
CA MET A 243 11.55 -17.15 -34.65
C MET A 243 11.14 -15.97 -35.53
N LYS A 244 12.05 -15.03 -35.81
CA LYS A 244 11.79 -13.91 -36.74
C LYS A 244 11.74 -14.35 -38.20
N ASN A 245 12.23 -15.53 -38.53
CA ASN A 245 12.26 -16.05 -39.90
C ASN A 245 10.98 -16.80 -40.30
N LEU A 246 10.06 -16.96 -39.36
CA LEU A 246 8.73 -17.53 -39.60
C LEU A 246 7.94 -16.59 -40.53
N GLN A 247 7.33 -17.16 -41.56
CA GLN A 247 6.62 -16.41 -42.62
C GLN A 247 5.11 -16.29 -42.35
N GLU A 248 4.62 -16.93 -41.29
CA GLU A 248 3.21 -16.90 -40.91
C GLU A 248 2.76 -15.46 -40.62
N ARG A 249 1.66 -15.06 -41.26
CA ARG A 249 0.94 -13.83 -40.91
C ARG A 249 0.05 -14.10 -39.71
N VAL A 250 0.00 -13.14 -38.80
CA VAL A 250 -0.72 -13.25 -37.53
C VAL A 250 -1.53 -11.99 -37.26
N MET A 251 -2.58 -12.10 -36.46
CA MET A 251 -3.32 -10.91 -36.02
C MET A 251 -2.48 -10.08 -35.03
N PRO A 252 -2.52 -8.74 -35.10
CA PRO A 252 -1.78 -7.86 -34.20
C PRO A 252 -2.39 -7.87 -32.80
N ASN A 253 -1.61 -7.46 -31.80
CA ASN A 253 -2.14 -7.28 -30.44
C ASN A 253 -2.91 -5.96 -30.34
N ASP A 254 -4.23 -6.03 -30.42
CA ASP A 254 -5.17 -4.91 -30.31
C ASP A 254 -5.65 -4.65 -28.87
N HIS A 255 -5.21 -5.45 -27.90
CA HIS A 255 -5.79 -5.50 -26.55
C HIS A 255 -5.81 -4.15 -25.83
N PHE A 256 -4.69 -3.43 -25.82
CA PHE A 256 -4.57 -2.16 -25.08
C PHE A 256 -5.39 -1.04 -25.75
N LYS A 257 -5.45 -1.04 -27.09
CA LYS A 257 -6.27 -0.10 -27.87
C LYS A 257 -7.76 -0.35 -27.59
N VAL A 258 -8.21 -1.59 -27.67
CA VAL A 258 -9.61 -1.96 -27.40
C VAL A 258 -9.98 -1.67 -25.94
N LEU A 259 -9.08 -1.92 -24.99
CA LEU A 259 -9.29 -1.53 -23.58
C LEU A 259 -9.54 -0.02 -23.45
N ARG A 260 -8.71 0.81 -24.08
CA ARG A 260 -8.88 2.27 -24.07
C ARG A 260 -10.19 2.69 -24.70
N GLU A 261 -10.48 2.21 -25.92
CA GLU A 261 -11.74 2.49 -26.64
C GLU A 261 -12.98 2.12 -25.82
N THR A 262 -12.91 0.99 -25.10
CA THR A 262 -13.99 0.49 -24.26
C THR A 262 -14.31 1.47 -23.14
N PHE A 263 -13.33 1.83 -22.31
CA PHE A 263 -13.57 2.73 -21.18
C PHE A 263 -13.84 4.17 -21.62
N ASP A 264 -13.21 4.63 -22.69
CA ASP A 264 -13.50 5.95 -23.27
C ASP A 264 -14.95 6.03 -23.76
N SER A 265 -15.42 5.02 -24.50
CA SER A 265 -16.80 4.99 -24.99
C SER A 265 -17.80 4.90 -23.83
N ILE A 266 -17.54 4.07 -22.82
CA ILE A 266 -18.38 3.95 -21.64
C ILE A 266 -18.43 5.27 -20.87
N GLY A 267 -17.28 5.88 -20.58
CA GLY A 267 -17.20 7.15 -19.87
C GLY A 267 -18.01 8.24 -20.57
N ARG A 268 -17.85 8.36 -21.90
CA ARG A 268 -18.60 9.33 -22.71
C ARG A 268 -20.10 9.10 -22.69
N GLU A 269 -20.53 7.87 -22.95
CA GLU A 269 -21.95 7.53 -23.13
C GLU A 269 -22.69 7.51 -21.79
N TRP A 270 -22.06 6.99 -20.74
CA TRP A 270 -22.67 6.93 -19.42
C TRP A 270 -22.82 8.32 -18.81
N THR A 271 -21.76 9.14 -18.88
CA THR A 271 -21.74 10.46 -18.22
C THR A 271 -22.20 11.61 -19.09
N GLY A 272 -22.33 11.40 -20.41
CA GLY A 272 -22.59 12.45 -21.39
C GLY A 272 -21.41 13.42 -21.61
N ARG A 273 -20.22 13.14 -21.05
CA ARG A 273 -19.07 14.05 -21.11
C ARG A 273 -18.01 13.61 -22.10
N GLN A 274 -17.54 14.56 -22.91
CA GLN A 274 -16.52 14.33 -23.93
C GLN A 274 -15.09 14.64 -23.45
N ASP A 275 -14.96 15.43 -22.37
CA ASP A 275 -13.71 16.00 -21.88
C ASP A 275 -13.11 15.27 -20.66
N GLY A 276 -13.72 14.15 -20.26
CA GLY A 276 -13.25 13.35 -19.12
C GLY A 276 -12.20 12.32 -19.48
N ILE A 277 -11.53 11.78 -18.45
CA ILE A 277 -10.51 10.76 -18.57
C ILE A 277 -10.96 9.40 -18.01
N SER A 278 -10.37 8.34 -18.55
CA SER A 278 -10.45 6.99 -18.01
C SER A 278 -9.22 6.68 -17.15
N ILE A 279 -9.44 6.11 -15.97
CA ILE A 279 -8.38 5.76 -15.01
C ILE A 279 -8.37 4.26 -14.68
N ILE A 280 -7.24 3.74 -14.20
CA ILE A 280 -7.11 2.41 -13.61
C ILE A 280 -6.90 2.55 -12.11
N LEU A 281 -7.77 1.89 -11.34
CA LEU A 281 -7.68 1.84 -9.88
C LEU A 281 -7.00 0.53 -9.42
N PRO A 282 -5.75 0.57 -8.93
CA PRO A 282 -4.94 -0.60 -8.62
C PRO A 282 -5.08 -1.05 -7.16
N PRO A 283 -4.73 -2.31 -6.83
CA PRO A 283 -4.63 -2.81 -5.46
C PRO A 283 -3.29 -2.45 -4.76
N GLY A 284 -2.55 -1.45 -5.26
CA GLY A 284 -1.21 -1.05 -4.80
C GLY A 284 -0.04 -1.93 -5.30
N GLY A 285 1.18 -1.39 -5.30
CA GLY A 285 2.42 -2.03 -5.79
C GLY A 285 2.93 -3.21 -4.94
N GLY A 286 2.43 -3.35 -3.71
CA GLY A 286 2.61 -4.58 -2.90
C GLY A 286 1.89 -5.81 -3.46
N ASN A 287 0.95 -5.62 -4.40
CA ASN A 287 0.20 -6.71 -5.02
C ASN A 287 1.00 -7.38 -6.15
N GLY A 288 0.99 -8.71 -6.22
CA GLY A 288 1.68 -9.47 -7.26
C GLY A 288 1.22 -9.18 -8.69
N ALA A 289 0.03 -8.59 -8.89
CA ALA A 289 -0.48 -8.19 -10.19
C ALA A 289 -0.03 -6.78 -10.63
N ALA A 290 0.57 -5.97 -9.75
CA ALA A 290 0.95 -4.58 -10.05
C ALA A 290 1.79 -4.42 -11.33
N PRO A 291 2.79 -5.29 -11.64
CA PRO A 291 3.55 -5.20 -12.89
C PRO A 291 2.71 -5.36 -14.16
N GLU A 292 1.63 -6.15 -14.09
CA GLU A 292 0.68 -6.29 -15.20
C GLU A 292 -0.17 -5.01 -15.34
N ILE A 293 -0.64 -4.46 -14.21
CA ILE A 293 -1.52 -3.30 -14.17
C ILE A 293 -0.81 -2.04 -14.70
N HIS A 294 0.46 -1.85 -14.35
CA HIS A 294 1.26 -0.75 -14.94
C HIS A 294 1.43 -0.87 -16.45
N GLN A 295 1.51 -2.09 -17.00
CA GLN A 295 1.55 -2.29 -18.45
C GLN A 295 0.21 -1.97 -19.09
N LEU A 296 -0.91 -2.36 -18.47
CA LEU A 296 -2.23 -1.97 -18.94
C LEU A 296 -2.38 -0.46 -18.96
N ALA A 297 -1.98 0.25 -17.90
CA ALA A 297 -2.00 1.71 -17.83
C ALA A 297 -1.12 2.34 -18.92
N ALA A 298 0.16 1.94 -18.99
CA ALA A 298 1.15 2.54 -19.90
C ALA A 298 0.77 2.39 -21.39
N TYR A 299 0.20 1.25 -21.77
CA TYR A 299 -0.09 0.95 -23.18
C TYR A 299 -1.52 1.31 -23.60
N SER A 300 -2.47 1.44 -22.66
CA SER A 300 -3.81 1.98 -22.94
C SER A 300 -3.88 3.51 -22.82
N GLY A 301 -2.93 4.13 -22.11
CA GLY A 301 -2.94 5.57 -21.80
C GLY A 301 -3.95 5.95 -20.72
N MET A 302 -4.54 4.97 -20.03
CA MET A 302 -5.34 5.23 -18.83
C MET A 302 -4.41 5.53 -17.66
N SER A 303 -4.76 6.53 -16.85
CA SER A 303 -3.91 6.94 -15.73
C SER A 303 -3.97 5.90 -14.60
N TYR A 304 -2.81 5.46 -14.10
CA TYR A 304 -2.72 4.65 -12.87
C TYR A 304 -2.89 5.57 -11.66
N VAL A 305 -3.90 5.33 -10.82
CA VAL A 305 -4.33 6.29 -9.78
C VAL A 305 -4.43 5.64 -8.42
N ASP A 306 -3.90 6.29 -7.38
CA ASP A 306 -4.20 5.93 -6.00
C ASP A 306 -5.54 6.57 -5.54
N PRO A 307 -6.42 5.85 -4.83
CA PRO A 307 -7.72 6.37 -4.37
C PRO A 307 -7.62 7.68 -3.57
N SER A 308 -6.57 7.90 -2.79
CA SER A 308 -6.36 9.13 -1.99
C SER A 308 -6.22 10.40 -2.84
N GLN A 309 -6.07 10.24 -4.15
CA GLN A 309 -5.94 11.34 -5.12
C GLN A 309 -7.26 11.70 -5.79
N LEU A 310 -8.32 10.93 -5.53
CA LEU A 310 -9.64 11.13 -6.08
C LEU A 310 -10.49 11.94 -5.11
N TYR A 311 -11.25 12.89 -5.64
CA TYR A 311 -12.15 13.70 -4.84
C TYR A 311 -13.38 14.11 -5.62
N THR A 312 -14.48 14.41 -4.91
CA THR A 312 -15.71 14.92 -5.52
C THR A 312 -15.73 16.44 -5.47
N ALA A 313 -15.46 17.12 -6.59
CA ALA A 313 -15.45 18.58 -6.66
C ALA A 313 -16.83 19.21 -6.40
N ARG A 314 -16.89 20.54 -6.24
CA ARG A 314 -18.14 21.28 -5.96
C ARG A 314 -19.21 21.12 -7.04
N ASP A 315 -18.81 20.84 -8.28
CA ASP A 315 -19.71 20.52 -9.41
C ASP A 315 -20.30 19.09 -9.34
N GLY A 316 -19.97 18.34 -8.29
CA GLY A 316 -20.40 16.96 -8.08
C GLY A 316 -19.66 15.94 -8.95
N MET A 317 -18.60 16.35 -9.66
CA MET A 317 -17.80 15.45 -10.49
C MET A 317 -16.64 14.85 -9.69
N LEU A 318 -16.29 13.61 -9.99
CA LEU A 318 -15.05 13.02 -9.51
C LEU A 318 -13.86 13.58 -10.30
N ARG A 319 -12.81 14.00 -9.62
CA ARG A 319 -11.58 14.56 -10.22
C ARG A 319 -10.35 13.85 -9.70
N LEU A 320 -9.31 13.85 -10.53
CA LEU A 320 -7.99 13.31 -10.21
C LEU A 320 -7.01 14.45 -9.88
N ARG A 321 -6.41 14.43 -8.70
CA ARG A 321 -5.35 15.40 -8.37
C ARG A 321 -4.07 15.16 -9.16
N THR A 322 -3.68 16.14 -9.97
CA THR A 322 -2.45 16.10 -10.77
C THR A 322 -1.37 17.04 -10.22
N LEU A 323 -0.13 16.91 -10.70
CA LEU A 323 0.93 17.87 -10.37
C LEU A 323 0.68 19.28 -10.96
N THR A 324 -0.23 19.39 -11.93
CA THR A 324 -0.44 20.60 -12.73
C THR A 324 -1.49 21.53 -12.14
N GLY A 325 -2.27 21.07 -11.16
CA GLY A 325 -3.47 21.74 -10.67
C GLY A 325 -4.66 21.71 -11.65
N ASN A 326 -4.44 21.33 -12.92
CA ASN A 326 -5.53 21.05 -13.85
C ASN A 326 -6.04 19.62 -13.61
N ASP A 327 -6.92 19.47 -12.62
CA ASP A 327 -7.44 18.19 -12.18
C ASP A 327 -8.56 17.71 -13.12
N PRO A 328 -8.28 16.71 -13.99
CA PRO A 328 -9.24 16.27 -14.99
C PRO A 328 -10.42 15.55 -14.33
N CYS A 329 -11.58 15.67 -14.96
CA CYS A 329 -12.76 14.92 -14.57
C CYS A 329 -12.58 13.43 -14.90
N VAL A 330 -12.83 12.56 -13.93
CA VAL A 330 -12.82 11.11 -14.11
C VAL A 330 -14.22 10.67 -14.53
N THR A 331 -14.36 10.16 -15.75
CA THR A 331 -15.66 9.69 -16.27
C THR A 331 -15.80 8.17 -16.20
N SER A 332 -14.67 7.44 -16.20
CA SER A 332 -14.70 5.98 -16.11
C SER A 332 -13.49 5.42 -15.35
N ILE A 333 -13.75 4.36 -14.57
CA ILE A 333 -12.78 3.73 -13.70
C ILE A 333 -12.70 2.25 -14.06
N TYR A 334 -11.55 1.82 -14.56
CA TYR A 334 -11.22 0.40 -14.65
C TYR A 334 -10.70 -0.08 -13.29
N SER A 335 -11.60 -0.62 -12.47
CA SER A 335 -11.26 -1.13 -11.15
C SER A 335 -10.49 -2.45 -11.22
N ARG A 336 -9.35 -2.52 -10.53
CA ARG A 336 -8.56 -3.75 -10.30
C ARG A 336 -8.57 -4.20 -8.85
N ILE A 337 -9.47 -3.63 -8.05
CA ILE A 337 -9.76 -4.01 -6.66
C ILE A 337 -11.14 -4.67 -6.61
N ASN A 338 -11.48 -5.30 -5.47
CA ASN A 338 -12.83 -5.80 -5.26
C ASN A 338 -13.81 -4.61 -5.16
N ALA A 339 -15.04 -4.80 -5.64
CA ALA A 339 -16.04 -3.73 -5.70
C ALA A 339 -16.47 -3.24 -4.31
N ASP A 340 -16.51 -4.10 -3.31
CA ASP A 340 -16.80 -3.74 -1.91
C ASP A 340 -15.80 -2.74 -1.34
N ALA A 341 -14.52 -2.84 -1.70
CA ALA A 341 -13.51 -1.88 -1.31
C ALA A 341 -13.73 -0.51 -1.97
N ALA A 342 -14.12 -0.48 -3.24
CA ALA A 342 -14.41 0.77 -3.97
C ALA A 342 -15.72 1.43 -3.51
N LEU A 343 -16.74 0.61 -3.19
CA LEU A 343 -18.08 1.03 -2.79
C LEU A 343 -18.24 1.22 -1.27
N TYR A 344 -17.17 1.01 -0.48
CA TYR A 344 -17.22 1.04 0.98
C TYR A 344 -17.88 2.31 1.50
N ASP A 345 -19.00 2.12 2.21
CA ASP A 345 -19.80 3.19 2.82
C ASP A 345 -20.60 2.61 4.01
N PRO A 346 -20.09 2.71 5.25
CA PRO A 346 -20.76 2.20 6.43
C PRO A 346 -22.17 2.74 6.66
N GLU A 347 -22.46 3.97 6.21
CA GLU A 347 -23.79 4.59 6.35
C GLU A 347 -24.85 3.90 5.47
N ARG A 348 -24.41 3.17 4.44
CA ARG A 348 -25.26 2.41 3.52
C ARG A 348 -25.18 0.89 3.71
N ASP A 349 -24.61 0.43 4.82
CA ASP A 349 -24.29 -0.99 5.09
C ASP A 349 -23.37 -1.63 4.03
N LEU A 350 -22.49 -0.82 3.41
CA LEU A 350 -21.49 -1.28 2.46
C LEU A 350 -20.13 -1.45 3.16
N PHE A 351 -19.85 -2.68 3.58
CA PHE A 351 -18.62 -3.06 4.27
C PHE A 351 -17.74 -3.97 3.41
N MET A 352 -16.43 -3.91 3.65
CA MET A 352 -15.52 -4.88 3.03
C MET A 352 -15.81 -6.29 3.53
N ARG A 353 -15.68 -7.26 2.64
CA ARG A 353 -15.97 -8.68 2.92
C ARG A 353 -14.80 -9.55 2.52
N ASP A 354 -14.62 -10.65 3.25
CA ASP A 354 -13.70 -11.68 2.81
C ASP A 354 -14.18 -12.27 1.48
N ALA A 355 -13.27 -12.37 0.52
CA ALA A 355 -13.63 -12.79 -0.84
C ALA A 355 -14.05 -14.27 -0.93
N ASP A 356 -13.65 -15.11 0.04
CA ASP A 356 -13.99 -16.53 0.08
C ASP A 356 -15.23 -16.77 1.00
N SER A 357 -15.28 -16.20 2.21
CA SER A 357 -16.39 -16.43 3.16
C SER A 357 -17.59 -15.49 3.00
N GLY A 358 -17.39 -14.30 2.44
CA GLY A 358 -18.40 -13.25 2.35
C GLY A 358 -18.76 -12.54 3.66
N GLU A 359 -18.09 -12.91 4.75
CA GLU A 359 -18.23 -12.27 6.06
C GLU A 359 -17.61 -10.87 6.06
N LYS A 360 -18.18 -9.95 6.84
CA LYS A 360 -17.63 -8.60 7.04
C LYS A 360 -16.21 -8.71 7.60
N LEU A 361 -15.28 -7.94 7.05
CA LEU A 361 -13.94 -7.80 7.60
C LEU A 361 -13.98 -6.83 8.78
N TYR A 362 -13.28 -7.18 9.84
CA TYR A 362 -13.16 -6.39 11.06
C TYR A 362 -11.70 -6.06 11.34
N GLN A 363 -11.47 -4.95 12.04
CA GLN A 363 -10.14 -4.57 12.49
C GLN A 363 -9.63 -5.60 13.51
N GLU A 364 -8.35 -6.00 13.39
CA GLU A 364 -7.71 -6.97 14.27
C GLU A 364 -6.59 -6.31 15.09
N ASP A 365 -6.46 -6.68 16.36
CA ASP A 365 -5.31 -6.28 17.18
C ASP A 365 -4.12 -7.23 16.93
N TYR A 366 -3.23 -6.83 16.03
CA TYR A 366 -2.05 -7.62 15.65
C TYR A 366 -1.02 -7.84 16.77
N LEU A 367 -1.08 -7.05 17.85
CA LEU A 367 -0.21 -7.21 19.02
C LEU A 367 -0.72 -8.34 19.94
N LEU A 368 -2.01 -8.61 19.88
CA LEU A 368 -2.66 -9.69 20.62
C LEU A 368 -2.77 -10.93 19.74
N ARG A 369 -2.45 -12.08 20.33
CA ARG A 369 -2.70 -13.39 19.71
C ARG A 369 -3.29 -14.31 20.75
N ASP A 370 -4.35 -15.00 20.37
CA ASP A 370 -4.95 -16.07 21.16
C ASP A 370 -4.07 -17.33 21.14
N LYS A 371 -4.57 -18.42 21.74
CA LYS A 371 -3.87 -19.70 21.83
C LYS A 371 -3.66 -20.35 20.45
N ASP A 372 -4.49 -20.01 19.48
CA ASP A 372 -4.44 -20.52 18.10
C ASP A 372 -3.65 -19.61 17.15
N GLY A 373 -3.14 -18.50 17.67
CA GLY A 373 -2.33 -17.53 16.94
C GLY A 373 -3.14 -16.52 16.12
N LYS A 374 -4.47 -16.48 16.27
CA LYS A 374 -5.35 -15.48 15.66
C LYS A 374 -5.36 -14.19 16.46
N CYS A 375 -5.55 -13.08 15.76
CA CYS A 375 -5.65 -11.76 16.36
C CYS A 375 -7.12 -11.51 16.78
N PRO A 376 -7.38 -11.09 18.02
CA PRO A 376 -8.73 -10.73 18.42
C PRO A 376 -9.18 -9.50 17.64
N GLN A 377 -10.49 -9.41 17.38
CA GLN A 377 -11.09 -8.23 16.77
C GLN A 377 -11.00 -7.03 17.73
N VAL A 378 -10.76 -5.85 17.18
CA VAL A 378 -10.88 -4.59 17.93
C VAL A 378 -12.36 -4.33 18.15
N LEU A 379 -12.75 -4.08 19.40
CA LEU A 379 -14.14 -3.84 19.78
C LEU A 379 -14.36 -2.35 20.04
N ASP A 380 -15.57 -1.86 19.73
CA ASP A 380 -16.03 -0.53 20.11
C ASP A 380 -16.38 -0.44 21.61
N GLN A 381 -16.79 0.75 22.06
CA GLN A 381 -17.20 1.02 23.45
C GLN A 381 -18.39 0.16 23.93
N ASN A 382 -19.16 -0.42 23.01
CA ASN A 382 -20.30 -1.28 23.29
C ASN A 382 -19.95 -2.77 23.20
N GLY A 383 -18.68 -3.11 22.96
CA GLY A 383 -18.21 -4.49 22.80
C GLY A 383 -18.47 -5.10 21.42
N GLN A 384 -18.84 -4.30 20.41
CA GLN A 384 -19.08 -4.76 19.04
C GLN A 384 -17.80 -4.69 18.20
N PRO A 385 -17.50 -5.68 17.33
CA PRO A 385 -16.35 -5.62 16.44
C PRO A 385 -16.37 -4.42 15.49
N LEU A 386 -15.26 -3.67 15.43
CA LEU A 386 -15.10 -2.55 14.51
C LEU A 386 -14.86 -3.03 13.07
N PRO A 387 -15.71 -2.65 12.10
CA PRO A 387 -15.49 -2.98 10.70
C PRO A 387 -14.15 -2.47 10.18
N LEU A 388 -13.52 -3.22 9.28
CA LEU A 388 -12.29 -2.79 8.63
C LEU A 388 -12.61 -1.73 7.58
N ASP A 389 -12.00 -0.55 7.70
CA ASP A 389 -12.11 0.53 6.73
C ASP A 389 -11.42 0.19 5.40
N SER A 390 -12.04 0.60 4.29
CA SER A 390 -11.43 0.48 2.97
C SER A 390 -10.55 1.69 2.67
N VAL A 391 -9.27 1.43 2.44
CA VAL A 391 -8.32 2.43 1.90
C VAL A 391 -8.57 2.78 0.44
N TYR A 392 -9.52 2.10 -0.21
CA TYR A 392 -9.85 2.26 -1.62
C TYR A 392 -11.25 2.84 -1.88
N ALA A 393 -11.93 3.30 -0.83
CA ALA A 393 -13.28 3.83 -0.94
C ALA A 393 -13.32 5.02 -1.90
N ILE A 394 -14.18 4.96 -2.92
CA ILE A 394 -14.46 6.11 -3.78
C ILE A 394 -15.52 6.95 -3.07
N PRO A 395 -15.28 8.25 -2.81
CA PRO A 395 -16.24 9.10 -2.12
C PRO A 395 -17.60 9.12 -2.84
N LYS A 396 -18.68 8.81 -2.10
CA LYS A 396 -20.06 8.82 -2.62
C LYS A 396 -20.26 7.97 -3.90
N ALA A 397 -19.55 6.84 -4.00
CA ALA A 397 -19.52 6.03 -5.22
C ALA A 397 -20.92 5.68 -5.77
N ILE A 398 -21.84 5.22 -4.91
CA ILE A 398 -23.21 4.86 -5.31
C ILE A 398 -23.96 6.06 -5.89
N ASP A 399 -23.89 7.22 -5.24
CA ASP A 399 -24.57 8.43 -5.71
C ASP A 399 -24.00 8.91 -7.04
N LEU A 400 -22.67 8.87 -7.20
CA LEU A 400 -22.01 9.25 -8.45
C LEU A 400 -22.37 8.31 -9.60
N ILE A 401 -22.56 7.02 -9.32
CA ILE A 401 -23.06 6.05 -10.31
C ILE A 401 -24.51 6.38 -10.67
N HIS A 402 -25.41 6.47 -9.69
CA HIS A 402 -26.84 6.70 -9.93
C HIS A 402 -27.13 8.05 -10.61
N SER A 403 -26.34 9.08 -10.30
CA SER A 403 -26.40 10.40 -10.94
C SER A 403 -25.65 10.49 -12.29
N LYS A 404 -25.16 9.36 -12.81
CA LYS A 404 -24.43 9.26 -14.08
C LYS A 404 -23.19 10.16 -14.14
N LYS A 405 -22.50 10.37 -13.02
CA LYS A 405 -21.30 11.20 -12.92
C LYS A 405 -20.02 10.42 -13.17
N ILE A 406 -20.02 9.14 -12.82
CA ILE A 406 -18.90 8.22 -13.07
C ILE A 406 -19.41 6.86 -13.54
N TYR A 407 -18.59 6.17 -14.33
CA TYR A 407 -18.68 4.72 -14.53
C TYR A 407 -17.65 3.99 -13.66
N LEU A 408 -18.09 2.99 -12.91
CA LEU A 408 -17.23 2.08 -12.15
C LEU A 408 -17.26 0.66 -12.76
N GLY A 409 -16.11 0.21 -13.27
CA GLY A 409 -15.92 -1.17 -13.71
C GLY A 409 -15.80 -2.16 -12.55
N GLY A 410 -15.97 -3.45 -12.83
CA GLY A 410 -15.83 -4.55 -11.87
C GLY A 410 -17.12 -4.94 -11.14
N LEU A 411 -18.26 -4.30 -11.44
CA LEU A 411 -19.57 -4.62 -10.85
C LEU A 411 -20.22 -5.90 -11.42
N ASN A 412 -19.52 -6.62 -12.29
CA ASN A 412 -20.08 -7.77 -13.02
C ASN A 412 -19.93 -9.11 -12.28
N ARG A 413 -19.09 -9.12 -11.24
CA ARG A 413 -18.62 -10.33 -10.55
C ARG A 413 -19.74 -11.19 -9.97
N VAL A 414 -20.90 -10.60 -9.70
CA VAL A 414 -22.07 -11.35 -9.23
C VAL A 414 -22.50 -12.47 -10.21
N LEU A 415 -22.27 -12.30 -11.52
CA LEU A 415 -22.60 -13.30 -12.54
C LEU A 415 -21.47 -14.29 -12.87
N ASP A 416 -20.27 -14.15 -12.29
CA ASP A 416 -19.21 -15.16 -12.44
C ASP A 416 -19.31 -16.32 -11.45
N ASN A 417 -20.41 -16.37 -10.69
CA ASN A 417 -20.72 -17.45 -9.77
C ASN A 417 -20.89 -18.80 -10.50
N LYS A 418 -20.08 -19.78 -10.07
CA LYS A 418 -20.01 -21.12 -10.67
C LYS A 418 -21.33 -21.89 -10.62
N LEU A 419 -22.22 -21.61 -9.66
CA LEU A 419 -23.52 -22.28 -9.52
C LEU A 419 -24.48 -21.96 -10.67
N ILE A 420 -24.40 -20.74 -11.21
CA ILE A 420 -25.34 -20.22 -12.20
C ILE A 420 -24.74 -20.12 -13.61
N LEU A 421 -23.47 -20.48 -13.81
CA LEU A 421 -22.83 -20.41 -15.14
C LEU A 421 -23.61 -21.19 -16.22
N SER A 422 -24.08 -22.40 -15.89
CA SER A 422 -24.90 -23.21 -16.80
C SER A 422 -26.26 -22.57 -17.06
N THR A 423 -26.93 -22.08 -16.00
CA THR A 423 -28.18 -21.31 -16.11
C THR A 423 -28.01 -20.10 -17.04
N LEU A 424 -26.96 -19.31 -16.83
CA LEU A 424 -26.69 -18.10 -17.60
C LEU A 424 -26.43 -18.42 -19.08
N THR A 425 -25.57 -19.39 -19.38
CA THR A 425 -25.25 -19.78 -20.77
C THR A 425 -26.41 -20.46 -21.49
N HIS A 426 -27.32 -21.11 -20.77
CA HIS A 426 -28.49 -21.75 -21.35
C HIS A 426 -29.67 -20.79 -21.56
N TYR A 427 -30.04 -20.02 -20.54
CA TYR A 427 -31.29 -19.23 -20.55
C TYR A 427 -31.08 -17.82 -21.09
N ALA A 428 -29.97 -17.13 -20.80
CA ALA A 428 -29.82 -15.71 -21.15
C ALA A 428 -29.82 -15.45 -22.67
N PRO A 429 -29.04 -16.18 -23.51
CA PRO A 429 -29.10 -15.96 -24.96
C PRO A 429 -30.47 -16.26 -25.58
N ARG A 430 -31.22 -17.21 -25.01
CA ARG A 430 -32.57 -17.56 -25.50
C ARG A 430 -33.62 -16.54 -25.10
N PHE A 431 -33.57 -16.08 -23.84
CA PHE A 431 -34.46 -15.03 -23.35
C PHE A 431 -34.33 -13.76 -24.21
N TYR A 432 -33.10 -13.38 -24.55
CA TYR A 432 -32.83 -12.20 -25.37
C TYR A 432 -32.73 -12.45 -26.89
N ARG A 433 -33.25 -13.57 -27.40
CA ARG A 433 -33.10 -13.97 -28.82
C ARG A 433 -33.49 -12.90 -29.83
N LEU A 434 -34.58 -12.17 -29.60
CA LEU A 434 -35.06 -11.13 -30.52
C LEU A 434 -34.10 -9.93 -30.54
N ARG A 435 -33.58 -9.56 -29.37
CA ARG A 435 -32.63 -8.45 -29.21
C ARG A 435 -31.25 -8.82 -29.81
N LEU A 436 -30.84 -10.08 -29.69
CA LEU A 436 -29.65 -10.61 -30.38
C LEU A 436 -29.85 -10.64 -31.91
N ALA A 437 -31.02 -11.06 -32.39
CA ALA A 437 -31.33 -11.08 -33.81
C ALA A 437 -31.31 -9.68 -34.44
N MET A 438 -31.80 -8.66 -33.73
CA MET A 438 -31.68 -7.24 -34.13
C MET A 438 -30.22 -6.78 -34.27
N MET A 439 -29.30 -7.39 -33.51
CA MET A 439 -27.86 -7.15 -33.63
C MET A 439 -27.20 -8.05 -34.69
N GLY A 440 -27.97 -8.84 -35.46
CA GLY A 440 -27.44 -9.80 -36.44
C GLY A 440 -26.73 -11.00 -35.81
N LEU A 441 -27.10 -11.39 -34.59
CA LEU A 441 -26.58 -12.56 -33.88
C LEU A 441 -27.67 -13.63 -33.76
N ASN A 442 -27.37 -14.86 -34.17
CA ASN A 442 -28.32 -15.97 -34.12
C ASN A 442 -28.14 -16.80 -32.84
N SER A 443 -29.12 -16.74 -31.93
CA SER A 443 -29.14 -17.50 -30.67
C SER A 443 -29.22 -19.01 -30.88
N ASP A 444 -29.77 -19.49 -31.99
CA ASP A 444 -29.94 -20.93 -32.25
C ASP A 444 -28.60 -21.59 -32.64
N SER A 445 -27.63 -20.78 -33.08
CA SER A 445 -26.26 -21.21 -33.38
C SER A 445 -25.29 -21.07 -32.19
N PHE A 446 -25.78 -20.60 -31.03
CA PHE A 446 -24.94 -20.38 -29.85
C PHE A 446 -24.51 -21.70 -29.20
N ASN A 447 -23.20 -21.91 -29.07
CA ASN A 447 -22.62 -23.15 -28.52
C ASN A 447 -21.41 -22.90 -27.60
N LEU A 448 -21.19 -21.66 -27.13
CA LEU A 448 -20.20 -21.37 -26.10
C LEU A 448 -20.76 -21.63 -24.71
N VAL A 449 -20.85 -22.92 -24.39
CA VAL A 449 -21.43 -23.44 -23.14
C VAL A 449 -20.36 -24.17 -22.31
N PRO A 450 -20.57 -24.30 -20.98
CA PRO A 450 -19.74 -25.19 -20.18
C PRO A 450 -19.90 -26.65 -20.63
N PRO A 451 -18.97 -27.54 -20.24
CA PRO A 451 -19.23 -28.96 -20.29
C PRO A 451 -20.49 -29.32 -19.51
N GLU A 452 -21.11 -30.47 -19.84
CA GLU A 452 -22.34 -30.95 -19.20
C GLU A 452 -22.33 -30.75 -17.69
N THR A 453 -23.35 -30.10 -17.15
CA THR A 453 -23.49 -29.81 -15.71
C THR A 453 -24.73 -30.46 -15.14
N LEU A 454 -24.69 -30.83 -13.85
CA LEU A 454 -25.89 -31.23 -13.12
C LEU A 454 -26.39 -30.08 -12.25
N ALA A 455 -27.70 -30.10 -11.94
CA ALA A 455 -28.28 -29.19 -10.98
C ALA A 455 -27.68 -29.42 -9.57
N PRO A 456 -27.45 -28.39 -8.76
CA PRO A 456 -26.86 -28.51 -7.43
C PRO A 456 -27.89 -28.98 -6.39
N GLU A 457 -28.32 -30.23 -6.55
CA GLU A 457 -29.38 -30.87 -5.76
C GLU A 457 -28.99 -32.29 -5.34
N ARG A 458 -29.75 -32.85 -4.40
CA ARG A 458 -29.46 -34.18 -3.84
C ARG A 458 -29.53 -35.30 -4.90
N ALA A 459 -30.43 -35.19 -5.87
CA ALA A 459 -30.54 -36.18 -6.96
C ALA A 459 -29.24 -36.27 -7.78
N SER A 460 -28.60 -35.12 -8.04
CA SER A 460 -27.32 -35.07 -8.76
C SER A 460 -26.18 -35.73 -7.99
N VAL A 461 -26.17 -35.64 -6.65
CA VAL A 461 -25.18 -36.33 -5.83
C VAL A 461 -25.30 -37.85 -5.96
N GLU A 462 -26.53 -38.39 -6.06
CA GLU A 462 -26.74 -39.82 -6.31
C GLU A 462 -26.25 -40.27 -7.70
N ILE A 463 -26.33 -39.39 -8.72
CA ILE A 463 -25.71 -39.64 -10.04
C ILE A 463 -24.18 -39.68 -9.91
N ILE A 464 -23.58 -38.71 -9.20
CA ILE A 464 -22.13 -38.64 -9.01
C ILE A 464 -21.63 -39.87 -8.26
N LYS A 465 -22.33 -40.36 -7.23
CA LYS A 465 -21.95 -41.55 -6.46
C LYS A 465 -21.85 -42.81 -7.28
N LYS A 466 -22.66 -42.95 -8.33
CA LYS A 466 -22.63 -44.12 -9.23
C LYS A 466 -21.33 -44.17 -10.02
N ASN A 467 -20.88 -43.04 -10.56
CA ASN A 467 -19.65 -42.93 -11.35
C ASN A 467 -18.83 -41.68 -10.98
N PRO A 468 -18.18 -41.63 -9.80
CA PRO A 468 -17.52 -40.42 -9.32
C PRO A 468 -16.42 -39.89 -10.25
N ASP A 469 -15.72 -40.79 -10.93
CA ASP A 469 -14.59 -40.46 -11.80
C ASP A 469 -14.98 -39.62 -13.03
N ASP A 470 -16.25 -39.57 -13.39
CA ASP A 470 -16.74 -38.78 -14.53
C ASP A 470 -17.02 -37.32 -14.17
N TRP A 471 -16.81 -36.92 -12.91
CA TRP A 471 -17.25 -35.62 -12.41
C TRP A 471 -16.12 -34.75 -11.83
N VAL A 472 -16.33 -33.45 -11.98
CA VAL A 472 -15.59 -32.36 -11.37
C VAL A 472 -16.54 -31.63 -10.43
N VAL A 473 -16.17 -31.56 -9.15
CA VAL A 473 -16.91 -30.82 -8.13
C VAL A 473 -16.23 -29.48 -7.92
N LYS A 474 -16.98 -28.38 -8.00
CA LYS A 474 -16.46 -27.02 -7.80
C LYS A 474 -17.16 -26.34 -6.63
N ALA A 475 -16.39 -25.91 -5.62
CA ALA A 475 -16.84 -25.02 -4.57
C ALA A 475 -16.77 -23.56 -5.05
N PRO A 476 -17.90 -22.82 -5.13
CA PRO A 476 -17.93 -21.43 -5.61
C PRO A 476 -17.06 -20.50 -4.77
N ASN A 477 -17.12 -20.67 -3.45
CA ASN A 477 -16.52 -19.81 -2.42
C ASN A 477 -15.02 -20.03 -2.20
N LEU A 478 -14.35 -20.90 -2.98
CA LEU A 478 -12.92 -21.16 -2.84
C LEU A 478 -12.17 -20.73 -4.10
N SER A 479 -11.34 -19.70 -3.96
CA SER A 479 -10.53 -19.14 -5.05
C SER A 479 -9.28 -20.00 -5.43
N GLY A 480 -8.69 -19.71 -6.60
CA GLY A 480 -7.35 -20.17 -6.98
C GLY A 480 -7.16 -21.68 -7.17
N GLY A 481 -8.21 -22.41 -7.60
CA GLY A 481 -8.17 -23.85 -7.84
C GLY A 481 -8.19 -24.72 -6.57
N ASN A 482 -8.38 -24.13 -5.38
CA ASN A 482 -8.59 -24.90 -4.14
C ASN A 482 -9.99 -25.52 -4.08
N GLY A 483 -10.97 -24.87 -4.72
CA GLY A 483 -12.34 -25.35 -4.82
C GLY A 483 -12.61 -26.30 -5.98
N VAL A 484 -11.63 -26.66 -6.82
CA VAL A 484 -11.85 -27.53 -7.99
C VAL A 484 -11.33 -28.93 -7.70
N HIS A 485 -12.24 -29.91 -7.71
CA HIS A 485 -11.96 -31.31 -7.39
C HIS A 485 -12.26 -32.19 -8.59
N ILE A 486 -11.23 -32.58 -9.34
CA ILE A 486 -11.35 -33.57 -10.41
C ILE A 486 -11.30 -34.96 -9.76
N LEU A 487 -12.46 -35.58 -9.56
CA LEU A 487 -12.60 -36.76 -8.69
C LEU A 487 -11.74 -37.95 -9.17
N LEU A 488 -11.60 -38.15 -10.49
CA LEU A 488 -10.70 -39.16 -11.09
C LEU A 488 -9.23 -39.04 -10.65
N THR A 489 -8.81 -37.84 -10.26
CA THR A 489 -7.41 -37.56 -9.90
C THR A 489 -7.12 -37.71 -8.40
N LEU A 490 -8.17 -37.83 -7.59
CA LEU A 490 -8.07 -37.85 -6.13
C LEU A 490 -7.91 -39.28 -5.58
N PRO A 491 -7.19 -39.45 -4.46
CA PRO A 491 -7.21 -40.70 -3.70
C PRO A 491 -8.62 -41.03 -3.19
N GLU A 492 -8.95 -42.32 -3.06
CA GLU A 492 -10.26 -42.80 -2.59
C GLU A 492 -10.70 -42.18 -1.26
N SER A 493 -9.80 -42.03 -0.30
CA SER A 493 -10.10 -41.39 0.99
C SER A 493 -10.55 -39.93 0.84
N ARG A 494 -9.91 -39.17 -0.07
CA ARG A 494 -10.26 -37.78 -0.34
C ARG A 494 -11.54 -37.68 -1.15
N LYS A 495 -11.72 -38.55 -2.15
CA LYS A 495 -12.94 -38.65 -2.96
C LYS A 495 -14.16 -38.91 -2.08
N LYS A 496 -14.10 -39.88 -1.16
CA LYS A 496 -15.17 -40.17 -0.18
C LYS A 496 -15.50 -38.95 0.68
N LYS A 497 -14.48 -38.22 1.15
CA LYS A 497 -14.68 -36.98 1.93
C LYS A 497 -15.40 -35.91 1.12
N ILE A 498 -15.02 -35.67 -0.14
CA ILE A 498 -15.71 -34.71 -1.00
C ILE A 498 -17.16 -35.16 -1.25
N ILE A 499 -17.41 -36.44 -1.48
CA ILE A 499 -18.76 -36.98 -1.64
C ILE A 499 -19.62 -36.72 -0.39
N GLN A 500 -19.09 -36.97 0.82
CA GLN A 500 -19.78 -36.66 2.07
C GLN A 500 -20.06 -35.16 2.24
N GLU A 501 -19.12 -34.30 1.84
CA GLU A 501 -19.29 -32.84 1.89
C GLU A 501 -20.44 -32.37 0.97
N ILE A 502 -20.52 -32.89 -0.26
CA ILE A 502 -21.58 -32.54 -1.21
C ILE A 502 -22.93 -33.20 -0.87
N GLU A 503 -22.93 -34.36 -0.20
CA GLU A 503 -24.17 -34.97 0.33
C GLU A 503 -24.79 -34.13 1.43
N ALA A 504 -23.96 -33.54 2.29
CA ALA A 504 -24.42 -32.72 3.40
C ALA A 504 -25.00 -31.37 2.92
N ARG A 505 -24.41 -30.78 1.87
CA ARG A 505 -24.77 -29.46 1.34
C ARG A 505 -24.70 -29.44 -0.18
N PRO A 506 -25.64 -30.10 -0.89
CA PRO A 506 -25.57 -30.24 -2.34
C PRO A 506 -25.65 -28.91 -3.09
N CYS A 507 -26.39 -27.94 -2.52
CA CYS A 507 -26.63 -26.64 -3.13
C CYS A 507 -25.41 -25.69 -3.09
N ASP A 508 -24.39 -26.01 -2.29
CA ASP A 508 -23.18 -25.20 -2.13
C ASP A 508 -22.13 -25.51 -3.23
N TYR A 509 -22.36 -26.48 -4.13
CA TYR A 509 -21.36 -26.95 -5.09
C TYR A 509 -21.90 -27.01 -6.52
N ALA A 510 -21.06 -26.63 -7.49
CA ALA A 510 -21.33 -26.84 -8.90
C ALA A 510 -20.76 -28.18 -9.37
N TYR A 511 -21.55 -28.92 -10.16
CA TYR A 511 -21.18 -30.23 -10.69
C TYR A 511 -21.00 -30.16 -12.20
N GLN A 512 -19.83 -30.54 -12.68
CA GLN A 512 -19.49 -30.49 -14.09
C GLN A 512 -18.88 -31.82 -14.54
N ARG A 513 -19.26 -32.31 -15.70
CA ARG A 513 -18.69 -33.50 -16.32
C ARG A 513 -17.21 -33.27 -16.65
N LEU A 514 -16.40 -34.28 -16.40
CA LEU A 514 -15.00 -34.30 -16.75
C LEU A 514 -14.84 -34.37 -18.27
N VAL A 515 -14.08 -33.41 -18.82
CA VAL A 515 -13.72 -33.37 -20.24
C VAL A 515 -12.24 -33.62 -20.46
N LYS A 516 -11.92 -34.20 -21.60
CA LYS A 516 -10.53 -34.47 -22.02
C LYS A 516 -9.98 -33.23 -22.70
N ILE A 517 -9.36 -32.36 -21.91
CA ILE A 517 -8.78 -31.11 -22.41
C ILE A 517 -7.54 -31.36 -23.27
N ALA A 518 -7.41 -30.55 -24.32
CA ALA A 518 -6.32 -30.64 -25.27
C ALA A 518 -4.95 -30.37 -24.63
N ARG A 519 -3.91 -30.88 -25.29
CA ARG A 519 -2.53 -30.90 -24.77
C ARG A 519 -1.58 -30.11 -25.66
N ILE A 520 -0.45 -29.70 -25.07
CA ILE A 520 0.70 -29.11 -25.78
C ILE A 520 2.00 -29.86 -25.40
N PRO A 521 2.96 -29.99 -26.33
CA PRO A 521 4.28 -30.50 -26.00
C PRO A 521 5.02 -29.49 -25.14
N VAL A 522 5.60 -29.90 -24.01
CA VAL A 522 6.48 -29.07 -23.18
C VAL A 522 7.73 -29.85 -22.84
N ALA A 523 8.90 -29.27 -23.08
CA ALA A 523 10.16 -29.89 -22.72
C ALA A 523 10.36 -29.87 -21.20
N VAL A 524 10.48 -31.03 -20.57
CA VAL A 524 10.65 -31.20 -19.13
C VAL A 524 11.88 -32.04 -18.82
N LYS A 525 12.55 -31.72 -17.71
CA LYS A 525 13.68 -32.50 -17.20
C LYS A 525 13.22 -33.42 -16.08
N GLU A 526 13.29 -34.73 -16.32
CA GLU A 526 12.92 -35.77 -15.35
C GLU A 526 14.10 -36.75 -15.17
N LYS A 527 14.51 -36.99 -13.91
CA LYS A 527 15.61 -37.91 -13.57
C LYS A 527 16.89 -37.71 -14.41
N GLY A 528 17.21 -36.46 -14.72
CA GLY A 528 18.42 -36.09 -15.48
C GLY A 528 18.27 -36.12 -17.01
N ARG A 529 17.18 -36.64 -17.57
CA ARG A 529 16.90 -36.65 -19.01
C ARG A 529 15.86 -35.60 -19.38
N VAL A 530 15.99 -34.98 -20.55
CA VAL A 530 15.00 -34.04 -21.09
C VAL A 530 14.12 -34.78 -22.10
N ARG A 531 12.82 -34.53 -22.05
CA ARG A 531 11.83 -35.10 -23.00
C ARG A 531 10.67 -34.14 -23.19
N PHE A 532 9.88 -34.35 -24.23
CA PHE A 532 8.57 -33.72 -24.33
C PHE A 532 7.55 -34.44 -23.43
N ALA A 533 6.86 -33.68 -22.60
CA ALA A 533 5.65 -34.10 -21.89
C ALA A 533 4.42 -33.52 -22.57
N ASN A 534 3.32 -34.27 -22.59
CA ASN A 534 2.06 -33.84 -23.19
C ASN A 534 1.14 -33.20 -22.13
N LEU A 535 1.27 -31.89 -21.92
CA LEU A 535 0.65 -31.19 -20.78
C LEU A 535 -0.70 -30.59 -21.15
N ALA A 536 -1.67 -30.68 -20.24
CA ALA A 536 -2.98 -30.02 -20.36
C ALA A 536 -2.81 -28.53 -20.53
N ALA A 537 -3.53 -27.93 -21.49
CA ALA A 537 -3.50 -26.49 -21.70
C ALA A 537 -4.90 -25.91 -21.88
N ASP A 538 -5.11 -24.72 -21.31
CA ASP A 538 -6.28 -23.89 -21.52
C ASP A 538 -5.90 -22.55 -22.14
N LEU A 539 -6.92 -21.83 -22.61
CA LEU A 539 -6.79 -20.54 -23.25
C LEU A 539 -7.73 -19.54 -22.57
N ARG A 540 -7.17 -18.50 -21.95
CA ARG A 540 -7.94 -17.35 -21.48
C ARG A 540 -7.96 -16.27 -22.53
N MET A 541 -9.15 -15.88 -22.99
CA MET A 541 -9.34 -14.75 -23.91
C MET A 541 -10.12 -13.62 -23.24
N TRP A 542 -10.04 -12.40 -23.77
CA TRP A 542 -10.71 -11.23 -23.21
C TRP A 542 -11.74 -10.65 -24.16
N ALA A 543 -12.99 -10.61 -23.71
CA ALA A 543 -14.06 -9.90 -24.36
C ALA A 543 -14.20 -8.51 -23.75
N PHE A 544 -14.34 -7.51 -24.61
CA PHE A 544 -14.50 -6.11 -24.27
C PHE A 544 -15.82 -5.60 -24.80
N PHE A 545 -16.54 -4.81 -24.00
CA PHE A 545 -17.79 -4.22 -24.47
C PHE A 545 -17.94 -2.79 -24.00
N GLY A 546 -17.70 -1.86 -24.92
CA GLY A 546 -17.95 -0.43 -24.71
C GLY A 546 -19.42 -0.05 -24.69
N ALA A 547 -19.70 1.23 -24.90
CA ALA A 547 -21.05 1.77 -25.03
C ALA A 547 -21.20 2.63 -26.29
N GLY A 548 -22.44 2.93 -26.67
CA GLY A 548 -22.75 3.83 -27.77
C GLY A 548 -22.53 3.25 -29.17
N PRO A 549 -22.80 4.04 -30.22
CA PRO A 549 -22.75 3.57 -31.61
C PRO A 549 -21.33 3.21 -32.09
N SER A 550 -20.29 3.77 -31.46
CA SER A 550 -18.89 3.41 -31.75
C SER A 550 -18.49 2.00 -31.27
N PHE A 551 -19.31 1.38 -30.42
CA PHE A 551 -19.05 0.06 -29.85
C PHE A 551 -20.31 -0.84 -29.91
N PRO A 552 -20.80 -1.15 -31.11
CA PRO A 552 -22.13 -1.76 -31.30
C PRO A 552 -22.22 -3.20 -30.77
N LYS A 553 -21.09 -3.90 -30.67
CA LYS A 553 -21.00 -5.29 -30.21
C LYS A 553 -19.74 -5.51 -29.38
N PRO A 554 -19.72 -6.52 -28.50
CA PRO A 554 -18.49 -6.95 -27.83
C PRO A 554 -17.39 -7.30 -28.85
N LYS A 555 -16.13 -7.03 -28.49
CA LYS A 555 -14.95 -7.40 -29.27
C LYS A 555 -14.11 -8.40 -28.47
N LEU A 556 -13.73 -9.52 -29.08
CA LEU A 556 -12.72 -10.40 -28.52
C LEU A 556 -11.37 -9.87 -29.00
N THR A 557 -10.42 -9.59 -28.10
CA THR A 557 -9.11 -9.10 -28.54
C THR A 557 -8.27 -10.23 -29.12
N HIS A 558 -7.39 -9.93 -30.05
CA HIS A 558 -6.47 -10.88 -30.69
C HIS A 558 -5.29 -11.29 -29.78
N ASN A 559 -5.54 -11.32 -28.47
CA ASN A 559 -4.60 -11.63 -27.42
C ASN A 559 -5.23 -12.65 -26.46
N GLY A 560 -4.41 -13.54 -25.91
CA GLY A 560 -4.86 -14.61 -25.04
C GLY A 560 -3.72 -15.11 -24.15
N LEU A 561 -4.07 -15.65 -22.98
CA LEU A 561 -3.13 -16.33 -22.09
C LEU A 561 -3.32 -17.83 -22.18
N VAL A 562 -2.30 -18.54 -22.66
CA VAL A 562 -2.27 -20.00 -22.57
C VAL A 562 -1.62 -20.40 -21.28
N ARG A 563 -2.30 -21.26 -20.50
CA ARG A 563 -1.74 -21.86 -19.29
C ARG A 563 -1.64 -23.36 -19.47
N PHE A 564 -0.55 -23.94 -18.95
CA PHE A 564 -0.34 -25.38 -18.99
C PHE A 564 -0.13 -26.00 -17.60
N ALA A 565 -0.53 -27.27 -17.46
CA ALA A 565 -0.46 -28.00 -16.20
C ALA A 565 0.99 -28.25 -15.75
N PRO A 566 1.29 -28.21 -14.44
CA PRO A 566 2.66 -28.33 -13.93
C PRO A 566 3.30 -29.71 -14.14
N CYS A 567 2.50 -30.75 -14.38
CA CYS A 567 2.98 -32.11 -14.52
C CYS A 567 2.12 -32.91 -15.48
N GLU A 568 2.69 -33.94 -16.10
CA GLU A 568 1.98 -34.79 -17.05
C GLU A 568 1.04 -35.77 -16.36
N LYS A 569 1.40 -36.26 -15.16
CA LYS A 569 0.67 -37.28 -14.40
C LYS A 569 0.40 -36.82 -12.97
N GLY A 570 -0.57 -37.45 -12.31
CA GLY A 570 -0.94 -37.19 -10.92
C GLY A 570 -2.04 -36.14 -10.75
N PRO A 571 -2.30 -35.69 -9.50
CA PRO A 571 -3.47 -34.87 -9.17
C PRO A 571 -3.52 -33.50 -9.87
N LEU A 572 -2.38 -32.99 -10.35
CA LEU A 572 -2.29 -31.70 -11.02
C LEU A 572 -2.19 -31.81 -12.56
N SER A 573 -2.31 -33.02 -13.12
CA SER A 573 -2.16 -33.29 -14.58
C SER A 573 -3.21 -32.65 -15.50
N SER A 574 -4.24 -32.04 -14.92
CA SER A 574 -5.29 -31.32 -15.65
C SER A 574 -5.71 -30.03 -14.93
N ILE A 575 -4.87 -29.53 -14.02
CA ILE A 575 -5.07 -28.26 -13.31
C ILE A 575 -3.99 -27.30 -13.77
N VAL A 576 -4.39 -26.26 -14.50
CA VAL A 576 -3.48 -25.30 -15.15
C VAL A 576 -3.28 -24.02 -14.34
N ASN A 577 -3.96 -23.86 -13.21
CA ASN A 577 -3.85 -22.68 -12.37
C ASN A 577 -2.39 -22.43 -11.92
N THR A 578 -1.91 -21.21 -12.13
CA THR A 578 -0.57 -20.76 -11.70
C THR A 578 -0.35 -20.91 -10.20
N SER A 579 -1.41 -20.77 -9.39
CA SER A 579 -1.40 -21.02 -7.93
C SER A 579 -1.04 -22.46 -7.52
N LYS A 580 -1.16 -23.40 -8.45
CA LYS A 580 -0.81 -24.82 -8.31
C LYS A 580 0.48 -25.18 -9.08
N GLY A 581 1.19 -24.19 -9.61
CA GLY A 581 2.44 -24.34 -10.33
C GLY A 581 2.31 -24.39 -11.85
N GLY A 582 1.11 -24.14 -12.41
CA GLY A 582 0.92 -24.06 -13.86
C GLY A 582 1.80 -22.98 -14.51
N GLY A 583 2.22 -23.24 -15.74
CA GLY A 583 3.10 -22.35 -16.53
C GLY A 583 2.36 -21.64 -17.67
N TYR A 584 3.08 -20.79 -18.42
CA TYR A 584 2.55 -20.03 -19.56
C TYR A 584 3.20 -20.46 -20.89
N ALA A 585 2.42 -20.37 -21.96
CA ALA A 585 2.91 -20.56 -23.33
C ALA A 585 2.47 -19.39 -24.24
N PRO A 586 3.26 -19.04 -25.27
CA PRO A 586 2.88 -18.02 -26.24
C PRO A 586 1.70 -18.47 -27.10
N LEU A 587 0.79 -17.53 -27.41
CA LEU A 587 -0.33 -17.69 -28.32
C LEU A 587 -0.12 -16.85 -29.58
N LEU A 588 -0.39 -17.44 -30.75
CA LEU A 588 -0.52 -16.73 -32.02
C LEU A 588 -1.89 -17.01 -32.65
N ILE A 589 -2.56 -15.95 -33.12
CA ILE A 589 -3.75 -16.08 -33.96
C ILE A 589 -3.29 -16.03 -35.42
N ILE A 590 -3.30 -17.18 -36.08
CA ILE A 590 -2.78 -17.37 -37.43
C ILE A 590 -3.81 -16.90 -38.44
N ASP A 591 -3.40 -16.06 -39.38
CA ASP A 591 -4.24 -15.58 -40.47
C ASP A 591 -4.43 -16.68 -41.52
N ASP A 592 -5.56 -17.39 -41.44
CA ASP A 592 -6.01 -18.37 -42.43
C ASP A 592 -7.10 -17.83 -43.36
N VAL A 593 -7.46 -16.55 -43.23
CA VAL A 593 -8.56 -15.91 -43.97
C VAL A 593 -8.10 -14.78 -44.90
N GLY A 594 -6.81 -14.44 -44.90
CA GLY A 594 -6.25 -13.38 -45.74
C GLY A 594 -6.61 -11.98 -45.24
N SER A 595 -6.58 -11.77 -43.91
CA SER A 595 -6.94 -10.50 -43.29
C SER A 595 -6.02 -9.36 -43.74
N PRO A 596 -6.57 -8.18 -44.08
CA PRO A 596 -5.76 -6.99 -44.34
C PRO A 596 -5.02 -6.51 -43.09
N ASP A 597 -5.59 -6.76 -41.90
CA ASP A 597 -5.03 -6.30 -40.62
C ASP A 597 -3.91 -7.20 -40.08
N ALA A 598 -3.66 -8.36 -40.70
CA ALA A 598 -2.64 -9.29 -40.23
C ALA A 598 -1.22 -8.71 -40.43
N CYS A 599 -0.35 -8.91 -39.45
CA CYS A 599 1.03 -8.43 -39.42
C CYS A 599 2.03 -9.59 -39.40
N SER A 600 3.32 -9.28 -39.43
CA SER A 600 4.36 -10.29 -39.18
C SER A 600 4.43 -10.63 -37.68
N ILE A 601 4.99 -11.79 -37.33
CA ILE A 601 5.22 -12.15 -35.93
C ILE A 601 6.23 -11.18 -35.27
N GLN A 602 7.16 -10.62 -36.05
CA GLN A 602 8.08 -9.60 -35.56
C GLN A 602 7.34 -8.32 -35.13
N ASP A 603 6.37 -7.86 -35.92
CA ASP A 603 5.55 -6.69 -35.59
C ASP A 603 4.68 -6.95 -34.36
N LEU A 604 4.10 -8.14 -34.24
CA LEU A 604 3.33 -8.56 -33.06
C LEU A 604 4.17 -8.56 -31.77
N ALA A 605 5.43 -9.00 -31.87
CA ALA A 605 6.35 -9.05 -30.73
C ALA A 605 7.06 -7.72 -30.44
N SER A 606 6.82 -6.69 -31.27
CA SER A 606 7.40 -5.37 -31.07
C SER A 606 6.89 -4.72 -29.77
N LYS A 607 7.73 -3.88 -29.17
CA LYS A 607 7.36 -3.17 -27.94
C LYS A 607 6.21 -2.20 -28.24
N PRO A 608 5.08 -2.24 -27.52
CA PRO A 608 4.02 -1.26 -27.71
C PRO A 608 4.51 0.14 -27.35
N GLN A 609 4.02 1.13 -28.07
CA GLN A 609 4.23 2.53 -27.73
C GLN A 609 3.48 2.87 -26.44
N THR A 610 4.12 3.62 -25.55
CA THR A 610 3.46 4.18 -24.38
C THR A 610 2.56 5.32 -24.80
N ALA A 611 1.33 5.32 -24.30
CA ALA A 611 0.39 6.41 -24.53
C ALA A 611 0.53 7.47 -23.42
N SER A 612 0.31 8.74 -23.77
CA SER A 612 0.32 9.84 -22.80
C SER A 612 -0.87 9.72 -21.84
N SER A 613 -0.62 10.07 -20.58
CA SER A 613 -1.62 10.11 -19.51
C SER A 613 -1.23 11.19 -18.50
N PRO A 614 -2.18 11.93 -17.91
CA PRO A 614 -1.89 12.86 -16.82
C PRO A 614 -1.09 12.21 -15.70
N VAL A 615 -0.10 12.92 -15.15
CA VAL A 615 0.70 12.45 -14.02
C VAL A 615 0.01 12.82 -12.71
N PRO A 616 -0.48 11.82 -11.93
CA PRO A 616 -1.07 12.08 -10.63
C PRO A 616 -0.03 12.66 -9.65
N ALA A 617 -0.47 13.48 -8.70
CA ALA A 617 0.41 14.15 -7.73
C ALA A 617 1.32 13.17 -6.94
N PHE A 618 0.76 12.04 -6.50
CA PHE A 618 1.48 10.93 -5.86
C PHE A 618 2.60 10.37 -6.75
N ALA A 619 2.29 10.09 -8.02
CA ALA A 619 3.26 9.53 -8.95
C ALA A 619 4.42 10.51 -9.18
N GLY A 620 4.12 11.80 -9.29
CA GLY A 620 5.11 12.87 -9.35
C GLY A 620 6.06 12.89 -8.16
N ALA A 621 5.51 12.89 -6.94
CA ALA A 621 6.31 12.86 -5.71
C ALA A 621 7.20 11.60 -5.64
N GLN A 622 6.66 10.44 -6.04
CA GLN A 622 7.38 9.18 -6.05
C GLN A 622 8.51 9.17 -7.10
N ILE A 623 8.30 9.78 -8.27
CA ILE A 623 9.33 9.94 -9.30
C ILE A 623 10.50 10.80 -8.79
N VAL A 624 10.23 11.89 -8.07
CA VAL A 624 11.27 12.71 -7.42
C VAL A 624 12.09 11.87 -6.45
N GLN A 625 11.44 11.03 -5.64
CA GLN A 625 12.12 10.16 -4.69
C GLN A 625 13.00 9.11 -5.38
N ILE A 626 12.50 8.51 -6.46
CA ILE A 626 13.26 7.58 -7.30
C ILE A 626 14.53 8.26 -7.82
N ALA A 627 14.41 9.48 -8.35
CA ALA A 627 15.55 10.25 -8.83
C ALA A 627 16.58 10.51 -7.71
N ARG A 628 16.13 10.85 -6.48
CA ARG A 628 17.02 11.01 -5.32
C ARG A 628 17.75 9.73 -4.95
N ILE A 629 17.07 8.58 -4.95
CA ILE A 629 17.70 7.28 -4.69
C ILE A 629 18.74 6.95 -5.76
N VAL A 630 18.42 7.20 -7.03
CA VAL A 630 19.36 7.00 -8.15
C VAL A 630 20.58 7.90 -7.99
N LYS A 631 20.40 9.19 -7.72
CA LYS A 631 21.48 10.16 -7.46
C LYS A 631 22.35 9.70 -6.30
N LYS A 632 21.74 9.28 -5.19
CA LYS A 632 22.45 8.75 -4.01
C LYS A 632 23.25 7.49 -4.34
N LEU A 633 22.66 6.53 -5.07
CA LEU A 633 23.36 5.33 -5.52
C LEU A 633 24.58 5.68 -6.37
N VAL A 634 24.46 6.61 -7.31
CA VAL A 634 25.57 7.03 -8.17
C VAL A 634 26.71 7.66 -7.36
N GLN A 635 26.38 8.58 -6.45
CA GLN A 635 27.33 9.21 -5.54
C GLN A 635 28.02 8.19 -4.63
N ASP A 636 27.25 7.29 -4.01
CA ASP A 636 27.79 6.29 -3.10
C ASP A 636 28.64 5.25 -3.85
N LEU A 637 28.34 4.94 -5.12
CA LEU A 637 29.15 4.03 -5.95
C LEU A 637 30.57 4.57 -6.27
N ASP A 638 30.80 5.88 -6.14
CA ASP A 638 32.14 6.47 -6.24
C ASP A 638 32.97 6.29 -4.97
N MET A 639 32.32 6.05 -3.82
CA MET A 639 33.00 5.85 -2.55
C MET A 639 33.69 4.47 -2.52
N PRO A 640 35.02 4.39 -2.31
CA PRO A 640 35.74 3.11 -2.26
C PRO A 640 35.23 2.13 -1.20
N GLU A 641 34.64 2.63 -0.12
CA GLU A 641 34.08 1.88 1.00
C GLU A 641 32.65 1.37 0.78
N PHE A 642 31.97 1.77 -0.31
CA PHE A 642 30.57 1.41 -0.52
C PHE A 642 30.37 -0.09 -0.74
N THR A 643 29.41 -0.65 0.00
CA THR A 643 29.28 -2.09 0.18
C THR A 643 28.14 -2.67 -0.66
N ALA A 644 28.21 -3.97 -0.97
CA ALA A 644 27.13 -4.65 -1.67
C ALA A 644 25.80 -4.61 -0.88
N TYR A 645 25.89 -4.56 0.44
CA TYR A 645 24.72 -4.45 1.29
C TYR A 645 24.03 -3.08 1.14
N ALA A 646 24.79 -2.00 1.32
CA ALA A 646 24.23 -0.65 1.25
C ALA A 646 23.64 -0.38 -0.15
N ALA A 647 24.31 -0.85 -1.20
CA ALA A 647 23.76 -0.85 -2.54
C ALA A 647 22.46 -1.65 -2.65
N ARG A 648 22.36 -2.82 -1.99
CA ARG A 648 21.15 -3.66 -2.03
C ARG A 648 19.96 -2.96 -1.40
N GLU A 649 20.12 -2.32 -0.25
CA GLU A 649 19.00 -1.64 0.41
C GLU A 649 18.47 -0.48 -0.43
N LEU A 650 19.35 0.34 -0.99
CA LEU A 650 18.96 1.40 -1.91
C LEU A 650 18.31 0.83 -3.18
N VAL A 651 18.80 -0.28 -3.72
CA VAL A 651 18.18 -0.95 -4.89
C VAL A 651 16.82 -1.58 -4.55
N LEU A 652 16.63 -2.13 -3.36
CA LEU A 652 15.34 -2.67 -2.91
C LEU A 652 14.32 -1.57 -2.66
N SER A 653 14.77 -0.47 -2.06
CA SER A 653 13.99 0.77 -1.94
C SER A 653 13.60 1.28 -3.33
N LEU A 654 14.55 1.40 -4.27
CA LEU A 654 14.29 1.75 -5.67
C LEU A 654 13.26 0.82 -6.31
N ASN A 655 13.38 -0.50 -6.10
CA ASN A 655 12.46 -1.50 -6.62
C ASN A 655 11.03 -1.32 -6.07
N ALA A 656 10.90 -1.12 -4.76
CA ALA A 656 9.60 -0.90 -4.13
C ALA A 656 8.92 0.36 -4.66
N GLN A 657 9.68 1.45 -4.85
CA GLN A 657 9.12 2.69 -5.39
C GLN A 657 8.80 2.60 -6.87
N CYS A 658 9.64 1.94 -7.68
CA CYS A 658 9.36 1.73 -9.09
C CYS A 658 8.03 0.98 -9.26
N ALA A 659 7.78 -0.04 -8.44
CA ALA A 659 6.57 -0.88 -8.50
C ALA A 659 5.24 -0.12 -8.35
N GLU A 660 5.27 1.17 -7.95
CA GLU A 660 4.08 2.04 -7.84
C GLU A 660 3.93 3.02 -9.02
N VAL A 661 4.97 3.23 -9.85
CA VAL A 661 4.98 4.28 -10.89
C VAL A 661 5.56 3.83 -12.24
N LEU A 662 5.69 2.52 -12.47
CA LEU A 662 6.25 1.98 -13.72
C LEU A 662 5.49 2.45 -14.98
N SER A 663 4.20 2.76 -14.88
CA SER A 663 3.44 3.28 -16.01
C SER A 663 3.93 4.64 -16.51
N PHE A 664 4.54 5.45 -15.63
CA PHE A 664 5.08 6.78 -15.94
C PHE A 664 6.57 6.75 -16.29
N LEU A 665 7.32 5.78 -15.75
CA LEU A 665 8.75 5.61 -16.01
C LEU A 665 9.08 4.70 -17.21
N SER A 666 8.10 3.99 -17.77
CA SER A 666 8.18 2.79 -18.63
C SER A 666 8.13 1.47 -17.83
N PRO A 667 7.22 0.52 -18.20
CA PRO A 667 7.13 -0.79 -17.56
C PRO A 667 8.41 -1.63 -17.65
N ARG A 668 9.32 -1.30 -18.57
CA ARG A 668 10.60 -2.01 -18.74
C ARG A 668 11.67 -1.53 -17.76
N ASN A 669 11.47 -0.42 -17.06
CA ASN A 669 12.45 0.14 -16.12
C ASN A 669 12.72 -0.77 -14.91
N ILE A 670 11.84 -1.73 -14.63
CA ILE A 670 12.05 -2.72 -13.57
C ILE A 670 13.19 -3.70 -13.89
N GLU A 671 13.54 -3.89 -15.17
CA GLU A 671 14.59 -4.81 -15.59
C GLU A 671 15.98 -4.44 -15.03
N PRO A 672 16.53 -3.21 -15.27
CA PRO A 672 17.83 -2.84 -14.71
C PRO A 672 17.83 -2.92 -13.17
N VAL A 673 16.73 -2.55 -12.52
CA VAL A 673 16.60 -2.65 -11.05
C VAL A 673 16.68 -4.11 -10.59
N SER A 674 15.97 -5.02 -11.26
CA SER A 674 16.00 -6.45 -10.99
C SER A 674 17.37 -7.09 -11.24
N GLU A 675 18.10 -6.61 -12.25
CA GLU A 675 19.47 -7.05 -12.55
C GLU A 675 20.47 -6.59 -11.47
N MET A 676 20.35 -5.34 -11.01
CA MET A 676 21.13 -4.85 -9.87
C MET A 676 20.84 -5.67 -8.61
N ALA A 677 19.56 -5.88 -8.29
CA ALA A 677 19.14 -6.66 -7.11
C ALA A 677 19.72 -8.08 -7.16
N THR A 678 19.56 -8.78 -8.29
CA THR A 678 20.08 -10.14 -8.48
C THR A 678 21.60 -10.20 -8.34
N THR A 679 22.31 -9.20 -8.86
CA THR A 679 23.79 -9.12 -8.78
C THR A 679 24.25 -8.95 -7.34
N LEU A 680 23.55 -8.11 -6.57
CA LEU A 680 23.86 -7.82 -5.18
C LEU A 680 23.49 -8.98 -4.26
N GLU A 681 22.34 -9.63 -4.46
CA GLU A 681 21.91 -10.78 -3.67
C GLU A 681 22.88 -11.96 -3.73
N LYS A 682 23.49 -12.23 -4.89
CA LYS A 682 24.52 -13.28 -5.04
C LYS A 682 25.77 -13.03 -4.19
N LYS A 683 26.02 -11.79 -3.80
CA LYS A 683 27.21 -11.37 -3.03
C LYS A 683 26.94 -11.32 -1.52
N ILE A 684 25.71 -11.56 -1.07
CA ILE A 684 25.29 -11.36 0.32
C ILE A 684 24.78 -12.67 0.92
N SER A 685 25.32 -13.06 2.08
CA SER A 685 24.81 -14.20 2.86
C SER A 685 23.60 -13.79 3.71
N ARG A 686 22.40 -14.25 3.34
CA ARG A 686 21.17 -14.04 4.13
C ARG A 686 21.28 -14.60 5.56
N ALA A 687 21.98 -15.71 5.73
CA ALA A 687 22.18 -16.34 7.04
C ALA A 687 23.04 -15.46 7.98
N HIS A 688 24.14 -14.88 7.47
CA HIS A 688 25.00 -14.03 8.29
C HIS A 688 24.29 -12.73 8.72
N MET A 689 23.48 -12.14 7.85
CA MET A 689 22.67 -10.96 8.20
C MET A 689 21.68 -11.25 9.31
N ALA A 690 20.91 -12.35 9.16
CA ALA A 690 19.93 -12.75 10.17
C ALA A 690 20.61 -12.98 11.55
N VAL A 691 21.84 -13.50 11.57
CA VAL A 691 22.62 -13.66 12.80
C VAL A 691 23.06 -12.32 13.37
N ALA A 692 23.59 -11.39 12.56
CA ALA A 692 24.04 -10.09 13.02
C ALA A 692 22.89 -9.25 13.59
N PHE A 693 21.79 -9.13 12.86
CA PHE A 693 20.56 -8.49 13.33
C PHE A 693 20.04 -9.11 14.61
N ARG A 694 20.01 -10.45 14.67
CA ARG A 694 19.59 -11.13 15.89
C ARG A 694 20.52 -10.78 17.05
N LYS A 695 21.84 -10.81 16.88
CA LYS A 695 22.80 -10.46 17.94
C LYS A 695 22.64 -9.01 18.39
N HIS A 696 22.50 -8.08 17.45
CA HIS A 696 22.31 -6.66 17.73
C HIS A 696 21.01 -6.40 18.49
N LYS A 697 19.87 -6.90 17.99
CA LYS A 697 18.56 -6.78 18.68
C LYS A 697 18.56 -7.39 20.07
N LEU A 698 19.25 -8.53 20.25
CA LEU A 698 19.43 -9.16 21.55
C LEU A 698 20.21 -8.26 22.53
N ALA A 699 21.28 -7.64 22.06
CA ALA A 699 22.10 -6.76 22.88
C ALA A 699 21.38 -5.45 23.21
N GLN A 700 20.61 -4.86 22.28
CA GLN A 700 19.76 -3.69 22.51
C GLN A 700 18.75 -3.91 23.64
N LEU A 701 17.98 -5.01 23.58
CA LEU A 701 16.95 -5.29 24.59
C LEU A 701 17.56 -5.53 25.98
N ARG A 702 18.72 -6.18 26.05
CA ARG A 702 19.46 -6.36 27.32
C ARG A 702 20.09 -5.06 27.81
N LEU A 703 20.55 -4.21 26.90
CA LEU A 703 21.10 -2.90 27.23
C LEU A 703 20.00 -2.04 27.85
N LEU A 704 18.80 -1.99 27.26
CA LEU A 704 17.65 -1.28 27.80
C LEU A 704 17.32 -1.67 29.24
N GLU A 705 17.26 -2.98 29.54
CA GLU A 705 17.08 -3.49 30.90
C GLU A 705 18.19 -2.98 31.85
N THR A 706 19.45 -3.07 31.39
CA THR A 706 20.62 -2.62 32.18
C THR A 706 20.61 -1.09 32.40
N LEU A 707 20.26 -0.30 31.38
CA LEU A 707 20.16 1.15 31.47
C LEU A 707 19.07 1.60 32.43
N THR A 708 17.94 0.88 32.45
CA THR A 708 16.86 1.12 33.42
C THR A 708 17.34 0.87 34.86
N GLU A 709 18.07 -0.22 35.10
CA GLU A 709 18.67 -0.54 36.42
C GLU A 709 19.70 0.52 36.85
N ILE A 710 20.59 0.95 35.92
CA ILE A 710 21.57 2.00 36.16
C ILE A 710 20.90 3.32 36.52
N GLU A 711 19.84 3.68 35.80
CA GLU A 711 19.11 4.92 36.02
C GLU A 711 18.39 4.95 37.38
N ALA A 712 17.93 3.80 37.88
CA ALA A 712 17.35 3.67 39.22
C ALA A 712 18.41 3.79 40.34
N GLU A 713 19.64 3.29 40.14
CA GLU A 713 20.68 3.29 41.17
C GLU A 713 21.52 4.59 41.23
N LEU A 714 21.63 5.35 40.14
CA LEU A 714 22.47 6.55 40.08
C LEU A 714 21.74 7.81 40.56
N SER A 715 22.43 8.64 41.36
CA SER A 715 21.97 10.01 41.63
C SER A 715 22.01 10.85 40.35
N SER A 716 20.93 11.56 40.07
CA SER A 716 20.70 12.32 38.83
C SER A 716 21.86 13.14 38.27
N ARG A 717 22.58 13.92 39.10
CA ARG A 717 23.64 14.82 38.65
C ARG A 717 24.88 14.12 38.07
N LYS A 718 25.09 12.84 38.39
CA LYS A 718 26.28 12.08 37.97
C LYS A 718 26.04 11.16 36.77
N ALA A 719 24.77 10.98 36.40
CA ALA A 719 24.35 10.12 35.29
C ALA A 719 24.28 10.86 33.94
N VAL A 720 24.15 12.19 33.94
CA VAL A 720 23.98 13.04 32.74
C VAL A 720 25.02 12.69 31.67
N GLY A 721 26.31 12.85 32.00
CA GLY A 721 27.39 12.59 31.04
C GLY A 721 27.50 11.14 30.54
N PHE A 722 27.00 10.15 31.29
CA PHE A 722 27.03 8.74 30.87
C PHE A 722 25.97 8.46 29.79
N PHE A 723 24.71 8.85 30.03
CA PHE A 723 23.62 8.60 29.08
C PHE A 723 23.77 9.45 27.82
N ASP A 724 24.26 10.67 27.95
CA ASP A 724 24.47 11.56 26.79
C ASP A 724 25.64 11.08 25.90
N GLN A 725 26.68 10.48 26.50
CA GLN A 725 27.74 9.81 25.72
C GLN A 725 27.25 8.55 25.02
N ILE A 726 26.32 7.79 25.63
CA ILE A 726 25.71 6.63 24.99
C ILE A 726 24.82 7.05 23.83
N ALA A 727 24.00 8.08 23.99
CA ALA A 727 23.09 8.57 22.95
C ALA A 727 23.81 9.00 21.65
N ARG A 728 25.11 9.29 21.72
CA ARG A 728 25.96 9.64 20.56
C ARG A 728 26.51 8.43 19.81
N LEU A 729 26.35 7.21 20.34
CA LEU A 729 26.86 6.00 19.73
C LEU A 729 25.96 5.58 18.56
N HIS A 730 26.60 5.31 17.42
CA HIS A 730 25.89 4.88 16.22
C HIS A 730 25.29 3.48 16.38
N CYS A 731 25.92 2.62 17.19
CA CYS A 731 25.54 1.20 17.36
C CYS A 731 24.21 0.95 18.07
N LEU A 732 23.53 2.02 18.46
CA LEU A 732 22.21 1.99 19.08
C LEU A 732 21.07 1.79 18.10
N GLY A 733 21.19 2.27 16.86
CA GLY A 733 20.15 2.12 15.82
C GLY A 733 20.18 0.76 15.13
N ASP A 734 19.03 0.29 14.62
CA ASP A 734 18.95 -0.99 13.89
C ASP A 734 19.67 -0.89 12.53
N GLU A 735 19.68 0.29 11.94
CA GLU A 735 20.38 0.65 10.70
C GLU A 735 21.90 0.49 10.80
N TYR A 736 22.46 0.53 12.02
CA TYR A 736 23.89 0.38 12.26
C TYR A 736 24.44 -0.97 11.80
N VAL A 737 23.67 -2.04 12.01
CA VAL A 737 24.08 -3.43 11.75
C VAL A 737 24.62 -3.61 10.33
N LEU A 738 24.15 -2.75 9.42
CA LEU A 738 24.38 -2.87 8.00
C LEU A 738 24.86 -1.57 7.36
N HIS A 739 25.21 -0.59 8.19
CA HIS A 739 25.71 0.68 7.71
C HIS A 739 26.94 0.47 6.80
N PRO A 740 27.06 1.14 5.64
CA PRO A 740 28.21 0.94 4.74
C PRO A 740 29.55 1.19 5.43
N LYS A 741 29.59 2.12 6.39
CA LYS A 741 30.75 2.41 7.24
C LYS A 741 30.73 1.70 8.60
N ALA A 742 29.92 0.66 8.80
CA ALA A 742 29.74 0.04 10.12
C ALA A 742 31.05 -0.39 10.78
N GLY A 743 32.05 -0.85 10.02
CA GLY A 743 33.37 -1.17 10.59
C GLY A 743 34.20 0.06 11.01
N ALA A 744 34.02 1.22 10.36
CA ALA A 744 34.63 2.49 10.78
C ALA A 744 33.87 3.08 11.97
N LEU A 745 32.54 3.15 11.89
CA LEU A 745 31.67 3.55 13.00
C LEU A 745 31.88 2.65 14.23
N ALA A 746 32.08 1.34 14.04
CA ALA A 746 32.43 0.43 15.13
C ALA A 746 33.73 0.81 15.82
N ARG A 747 34.73 1.28 15.07
CA ARG A 747 36.00 1.74 15.65
C ARG A 747 35.81 3.05 16.41
N GLU A 748 35.04 3.98 15.85
CA GLU A 748 34.67 5.24 16.50
C GLU A 748 33.87 4.99 17.79
N ASP A 749 32.80 4.20 17.72
CA ASP A 749 31.99 3.80 18.87
C ASP A 749 32.83 3.04 19.89
N LEU A 750 33.69 2.10 19.48
CA LEU A 750 34.58 1.39 20.42
C LEU A 750 35.59 2.33 21.09
N ALA A 751 36.11 3.33 20.36
CA ALA A 751 36.97 4.36 20.93
C ALA A 751 36.21 5.23 21.94
N GLN A 752 35.01 5.71 21.59
CA GLN A 752 34.14 6.46 22.49
C GLN A 752 33.74 5.63 23.73
N ILE A 753 33.39 4.36 23.57
CA ILE A 753 33.11 3.43 24.67
C ILE A 753 34.35 3.23 25.55
N SER A 754 35.56 3.30 24.98
CA SER A 754 36.81 3.15 25.75
C SER A 754 37.12 4.42 26.55
N LEU A 755 36.84 5.61 26.00
CA LEU A 755 36.86 6.88 26.74
C LEU A 755 35.82 6.88 27.86
N LEU A 756 34.59 6.43 27.58
CA LEU A 756 33.53 6.25 28.57
C LEU A 756 33.96 5.29 29.68
N GLN A 757 34.62 4.17 29.33
CA GLN A 757 35.16 3.23 30.30
C GLN A 757 36.25 3.87 31.18
N GLN A 758 37.16 4.66 30.61
CA GLN A 758 38.18 5.38 31.38
C GLN A 758 37.56 6.42 32.33
N ALA A 759 36.56 7.17 31.87
CA ALA A 759 35.81 8.11 32.70
C ALA A 759 35.12 7.42 33.87
N ILE A 760 34.49 6.26 33.65
CA ILE A 760 33.87 5.45 34.72
C ILE A 760 34.92 4.94 35.69
N LEU A 761 36.07 4.44 35.20
CA LEU A 761 37.12 3.88 36.04
C LEU A 761 37.77 4.93 36.97
N THR A 762 37.89 6.17 36.49
CA THR A 762 38.48 7.29 37.23
C THR A 762 37.50 7.97 38.19
N ASP A 763 36.20 7.86 37.95
CA ASP A 763 35.17 8.30 38.89
C ASP A 763 35.01 7.29 40.04
N ARG A 764 35.65 7.58 41.17
CA ARG A 764 35.57 6.80 42.43
C ARG A 764 34.14 6.61 42.95
N THR A 765 33.17 7.34 42.43
CA THR A 765 31.75 7.25 42.81
C THR A 765 30.91 6.38 41.87
N LEU A 766 31.41 6.10 40.65
CA LEU A 766 30.83 5.15 39.70
C LEU A 766 31.56 3.80 39.71
N ASN A 767 32.82 3.78 40.17
CA ASN A 767 33.66 2.59 40.24
C ASN A 767 34.24 2.41 41.65
N ARG A 768 33.49 1.67 42.49
CA ARG A 768 33.94 1.18 43.79
C ARG A 768 33.94 -0.35 43.77
N ASN A 769 35.07 -0.97 44.09
CA ASN A 769 35.22 -2.43 44.02
C ASN A 769 34.11 -3.16 44.81
N GLY A 770 33.37 -4.04 44.13
CA GLY A 770 32.36 -4.91 44.73
C GLY A 770 30.93 -4.39 44.78
N ASP A 771 30.69 -3.10 44.52
CA ASP A 771 29.34 -2.48 44.58
C ASP A 771 28.46 -2.82 43.35
N SER A 772 27.13 -2.80 43.52
CA SER A 772 26.10 -3.10 42.50
C SER A 772 26.27 -2.23 41.26
N LYS A 773 26.50 -0.92 41.44
CA LYS A 773 26.72 0.07 40.38
C LYS A 773 27.88 -0.28 39.45
N SER A 774 29.01 -0.67 40.02
CA SER A 774 30.21 -1.03 39.26
C SER A 774 29.94 -2.27 38.37
N LYS A 775 29.13 -3.22 38.84
CA LYS A 775 28.72 -4.41 38.06
C LYS A 775 27.76 -4.03 36.93
N LEU A 776 26.80 -3.16 37.19
CA LEU A 776 25.85 -2.65 36.18
C LEU A 776 26.58 -1.87 35.07
N MET A 777 27.51 -0.98 35.44
CA MET A 777 28.34 -0.24 34.48
C MET A 777 29.19 -1.17 33.63
N ALA A 778 29.85 -2.17 34.23
CA ALA A 778 30.62 -3.16 33.50
C ALA A 778 29.75 -4.00 32.54
N ARG A 779 28.50 -4.30 32.92
CA ARG A 779 27.51 -4.97 32.07
C ARG A 779 27.11 -4.09 30.89
N ALA A 780 26.78 -2.81 31.12
CA ALA A 780 26.43 -1.87 30.06
C ALA A 780 27.57 -1.69 29.06
N LEU A 781 28.81 -1.45 29.52
CA LEU A 781 29.99 -1.34 28.66
C LEU A 781 30.22 -2.61 27.82
N ARG A 782 29.97 -3.79 28.39
CA ARG A 782 30.09 -5.06 27.65
C ARG A 782 29.04 -5.16 26.53
N LEU A 783 27.80 -4.79 26.82
CA LEU A 783 26.69 -4.80 25.85
C LEU A 783 26.91 -3.75 24.75
N LEU A 784 27.39 -2.56 25.08
CA LEU A 784 27.76 -1.53 24.10
C LEU A 784 28.88 -2.02 23.17
N LYS A 785 29.91 -2.68 23.72
CA LYS A 785 30.96 -3.30 22.89
C LYS A 785 30.42 -4.46 22.05
N GLU A 786 29.43 -5.20 22.53
CA GLU A 786 28.74 -6.25 21.76
C GLU A 786 27.95 -5.63 20.59
N LEU A 787 27.19 -4.56 20.84
CA LEU A 787 26.47 -3.80 19.82
C LEU A 787 27.40 -3.23 18.75
N ALA A 788 28.46 -2.54 19.15
CA ALA A 788 29.44 -1.97 18.22
C ALA A 788 30.06 -3.06 17.31
N ARG A 789 30.23 -4.28 17.83
CA ARG A 789 30.75 -5.44 17.06
C ARG A 789 29.68 -6.23 16.31
N ALA A 790 28.40 -6.00 16.58
CA ALA A 790 27.28 -6.72 15.98
C ALA A 790 26.87 -6.13 14.62
N HIS A 791 27.85 -5.92 13.75
CA HIS A 791 27.63 -5.47 12.37
C HIS A 791 28.06 -6.55 11.38
N VAL A 792 27.54 -6.46 10.16
CA VAL A 792 27.96 -7.31 9.05
C VAL A 792 29.21 -6.68 8.41
N SER A 793 30.36 -7.35 8.47
CA SER A 793 31.53 -6.94 7.69
C SER A 793 31.32 -7.31 6.21
N SER A 794 30.70 -6.41 5.46
CA SER A 794 30.62 -6.54 4.01
C SER A 794 31.87 -5.98 3.37
N LYS A 795 32.54 -6.77 2.53
CA LYS A 795 33.62 -6.24 1.68
C LYS A 795 33.05 -5.14 0.77
N PRO A 796 33.83 -4.08 0.52
CA PRO A 796 33.44 -3.08 -0.47
C PRO A 796 33.18 -3.71 -1.84
N LEU A 797 32.34 -3.06 -2.64
CA LEU A 797 32.08 -3.49 -4.00
C LEU A 797 33.37 -3.47 -4.82
N SER A 798 33.62 -4.54 -5.58
CA SER A 798 34.72 -4.56 -6.54
C SER A 798 34.51 -3.49 -7.62
N THR A 799 35.59 -3.00 -8.21
CA THR A 799 35.54 -2.01 -9.30
C THR A 799 34.62 -2.46 -10.44
N LYS A 800 34.67 -3.76 -10.79
CA LYS A 800 33.75 -4.37 -11.77
C LYS A 800 32.29 -4.26 -11.34
N ALA A 801 31.95 -4.65 -10.10
CA ALA A 801 30.57 -4.58 -9.62
C ALA A 801 30.04 -3.14 -9.57
N ARG A 802 30.88 -2.16 -9.19
CA ARG A 802 30.50 -0.74 -9.22
C ARG A 802 30.20 -0.27 -10.65
N ARG A 803 31.07 -0.61 -11.60
CA ARG A 803 30.87 -0.31 -13.02
C ARG A 803 29.58 -0.94 -13.56
N ASP A 804 29.34 -2.21 -13.26
CA ASP A 804 28.15 -2.94 -13.70
C ASP A 804 26.86 -2.29 -13.16
N LEU A 805 26.85 -1.86 -11.88
CA LEU A 805 25.71 -1.15 -11.29
C LEU A 805 25.49 0.23 -11.93
N LYS A 806 26.56 1.00 -12.19
CA LYS A 806 26.46 2.30 -12.89
C LYS A 806 25.85 2.17 -14.28
N ILE A 807 26.25 1.16 -15.06
CA ILE A 807 25.67 0.87 -16.37
C ILE A 807 24.16 0.61 -16.27
N GLN A 808 23.71 -0.12 -15.25
CA GLN A 808 22.29 -0.37 -15.04
C GLN A 808 21.52 0.89 -14.61
N LEU A 809 22.13 1.78 -13.81
CA LEU A 809 21.54 3.07 -13.42
C LEU A 809 21.44 4.04 -14.61
N GLU A 810 22.45 4.08 -15.48
CA GLU A 810 22.41 4.84 -16.74
C GLU A 810 21.32 4.32 -17.67
N ARG A 811 21.22 2.98 -17.83
CA ARG A 811 20.16 2.33 -18.60
C ARG A 811 18.79 2.68 -18.04
N PHE A 812 18.59 2.56 -16.72
CA PHE A 812 17.35 2.93 -16.03
C PHE A 812 16.96 4.38 -16.33
N SER A 813 17.91 5.30 -16.18
CA SER A 813 17.66 6.74 -16.28
C SER A 813 17.36 7.17 -17.71
N SER A 814 18.06 6.60 -18.68
CA SER A 814 17.79 6.82 -20.11
C SER A 814 16.38 6.35 -20.48
N MET A 815 15.96 5.17 -19.99
CA MET A 815 14.62 4.63 -20.22
C MET A 815 13.54 5.49 -19.55
N ALA A 816 13.75 5.91 -18.30
CA ALA A 816 12.84 6.79 -17.56
C ALA A 816 12.62 8.12 -18.29
N ARG A 817 13.72 8.77 -18.69
CA ARG A 817 13.70 10.02 -19.43
C ARG A 817 12.95 9.89 -20.75
N ALA A 818 13.26 8.86 -21.54
CA ALA A 818 12.62 8.65 -22.84
C ALA A 818 11.11 8.43 -22.72
N ALA A 819 10.66 7.68 -21.70
CA ALA A 819 9.24 7.46 -21.46
C ALA A 819 8.50 8.76 -21.10
N MET A 820 9.05 9.56 -20.20
CA MET A 820 8.40 10.81 -19.76
C MET A 820 8.37 11.87 -20.88
N ILE A 821 9.44 12.01 -21.67
CA ILE A 821 9.43 12.87 -22.86
C ILE A 821 8.34 12.42 -23.84
N GLY A 822 8.21 11.10 -24.07
CA GLY A 822 7.16 10.55 -24.91
C GLY A 822 5.74 10.81 -24.40
N ASN A 823 5.57 11.02 -23.09
CA ASN A 823 4.29 11.36 -22.47
C ASN A 823 3.97 12.87 -22.50
N GLY A 824 4.91 13.72 -22.97
CA GLY A 824 4.74 15.17 -23.02
C GLY A 824 5.16 15.91 -21.75
N GLU A 825 5.83 15.25 -20.80
CA GLU A 825 6.37 15.90 -19.60
C GLU A 825 7.63 16.72 -19.93
N VAL A 826 7.74 17.92 -19.35
CA VAL A 826 8.85 18.86 -19.64
C VAL A 826 9.85 18.95 -18.49
N GLU A 827 9.38 19.00 -17.24
CA GLU A 827 10.25 19.19 -16.05
C GLU A 827 10.79 17.87 -15.48
N LEU A 828 9.93 16.87 -15.25
CA LEU A 828 10.32 15.60 -14.63
C LEU A 828 11.45 14.84 -15.34
N PRO A 829 11.57 14.83 -16.69
CA PRO A 829 12.68 14.17 -17.38
C PRO A 829 14.06 14.74 -17.02
N THR A 830 14.15 16.00 -16.58
CA THR A 830 15.41 16.66 -16.20
C THR A 830 16.08 15.96 -15.01
N LEU A 831 15.28 15.38 -14.10
CA LEU A 831 15.74 14.62 -12.94
C LEU A 831 16.64 13.43 -13.29
N PHE A 832 16.52 12.91 -14.52
CA PHE A 832 17.27 11.75 -15.01
C PHE A 832 18.30 12.10 -16.09
N THR A 833 18.49 13.39 -16.39
CA THR A 833 19.39 13.86 -17.45
C THR A 833 20.83 14.05 -16.96
N GLU A 834 21.01 14.42 -15.70
CA GLU A 834 22.29 14.90 -15.14
C GLU A 834 23.07 13.84 -14.36
N ILE A 835 22.79 12.56 -14.58
CA ILE A 835 23.46 11.46 -13.84
C ILE A 835 24.96 11.31 -14.22
N ASN A 836 25.45 12.09 -15.19
CA ASN A 836 26.88 12.30 -15.40
C ASN A 836 27.43 13.36 -14.43
N LEU A 837 28.13 12.87 -13.40
CA LEU A 837 29.31 13.43 -12.73
C LEU A 837 29.65 14.90 -13.08
N HIS A 838 29.63 15.78 -12.06
CA HIS A 838 30.31 17.10 -11.97
C HIS A 838 29.49 18.41 -12.05
N ARG A 839 28.15 18.42 -11.93
CA ARG A 839 27.41 19.68 -11.67
C ARG A 839 26.79 19.75 -10.27
N LYS A 840 26.71 20.98 -9.75
CA LYS A 840 26.11 21.35 -8.46
C LYS A 840 24.69 20.75 -8.34
N PRO A 841 24.22 20.47 -7.10
CA PRO A 841 22.85 20.02 -6.86
C PRO A 841 21.83 20.85 -7.64
N LEU A 842 20.73 20.21 -8.08
CA LEU A 842 19.61 20.88 -8.72
C LEU A 842 19.29 22.16 -7.93
N ALA A 843 19.20 23.31 -8.60
CA ALA A 843 18.84 24.58 -7.96
C ALA A 843 17.46 24.52 -7.26
N SER A 844 16.69 23.46 -7.53
CA SER A 844 15.40 23.10 -6.93
C SER A 844 15.49 21.98 -5.89
N ASP A 845 16.68 21.58 -5.42
CA ASP A 845 16.84 20.92 -4.13
C ASP A 845 16.43 21.99 -3.10
N VAL A 846 15.10 22.11 -2.87
CA VAL A 846 14.45 23.06 -1.98
C VAL A 846 15.34 23.25 -0.77
N SER A 847 15.84 24.49 -0.60
CA SER A 847 16.90 24.89 0.31
C SER A 847 17.02 24.01 1.56
N SER A 848 18.25 23.58 1.85
CA SER A 848 18.71 22.92 3.07
C SER A 848 18.40 23.65 4.40
N ASP A 849 17.68 24.77 4.36
CA ASP A 849 17.39 25.65 5.49
C ASP A 849 16.02 25.36 6.13
N TYR A 850 15.44 24.17 5.90
CA TYR A 850 14.17 23.82 6.52
C TYR A 850 14.37 23.31 7.96
N SER A 851 13.72 24.00 8.91
CA SER A 851 13.56 23.50 10.27
C SER A 851 12.09 23.21 10.57
N PRO A 852 11.71 21.96 10.90
CA PRO A 852 10.38 21.65 11.44
C PRO A 852 10.07 22.33 12.78
N LEU A 853 11.07 22.94 13.41
CA LEU A 853 10.94 23.65 14.68
C LEU A 853 10.39 25.06 14.51
N PHE A 854 10.67 25.73 13.39
CA PHE A 854 10.50 27.17 13.26
C PHE A 854 9.55 27.55 12.10
N PRO A 855 8.39 28.17 12.37
CA PRO A 855 7.57 28.79 11.31
C PRO A 855 8.33 29.94 10.64
N GLU A 856 8.38 29.94 9.31
CA GLU A 856 9.25 30.80 8.49
C GLU A 856 8.65 32.20 8.18
N ASP A 857 7.67 32.67 8.95
CA ASP A 857 6.83 33.79 8.52
C ASP A 857 7.52 35.15 8.64
N GLN A 858 8.31 35.53 7.62
CA GLN A 858 8.93 36.85 7.49
C GLN A 858 7.95 37.98 7.10
N SER A 859 6.65 37.69 6.96
CA SER A 859 5.66 38.71 6.57
C SER A 859 5.23 39.62 7.73
N HIS A 860 5.54 39.23 8.96
CA HIS A 860 5.31 40.03 10.16
C HIS A 860 6.63 40.71 10.59
N LYS A 861 6.54 41.97 11.05
CA LYS A 861 7.71 42.71 11.59
C LYS A 861 8.25 42.10 12.90
N GLU A 862 7.45 41.29 13.58
CA GLU A 862 7.75 40.62 14.85
C GLU A 862 7.37 39.13 14.76
N ALA A 863 8.12 38.24 15.40
CA ALA A 863 7.85 36.81 15.42
C ALA A 863 6.51 36.46 16.10
N CYS A 864 5.71 35.58 15.47
CA CYS A 864 4.40 35.18 15.99
C CYS A 864 4.44 34.23 17.20
N VAL A 865 5.60 33.66 17.52
CA VAL A 865 5.80 32.70 18.62
C VAL A 865 6.81 33.28 19.61
N ALA A 866 6.51 33.20 20.90
CA ALA A 866 7.28 33.84 21.96
C ALA A 866 8.77 33.41 21.99
N THR A 867 9.05 32.12 21.84
CA THR A 867 10.44 31.60 21.83
C THR A 867 11.21 32.08 20.61
N LEU A 868 10.54 32.23 19.45
CA LEU A 868 11.20 32.80 18.26
C LEU A 868 11.55 34.26 18.48
N TRP A 869 10.66 35.02 19.10
CA TRP A 869 10.93 36.41 19.46
C TRP A 869 12.15 36.52 20.39
N GLU A 870 12.28 35.64 21.38
CA GLU A 870 13.45 35.61 22.26
C GLU A 870 14.75 35.30 21.50
N ILE A 871 14.70 34.37 20.54
CA ILE A 871 15.86 33.99 19.70
C ILE A 871 16.27 35.17 18.80
N GLU A 872 15.32 35.82 18.15
CA GLU A 872 15.58 36.95 17.24
C GLU A 872 16.12 38.19 17.98
N ASN A 873 15.64 38.45 19.19
CA ASN A 873 16.00 39.66 19.95
C ASN A 873 17.10 39.42 20.99
N GLY A 874 17.48 38.18 21.25
CA GLY A 874 18.50 37.80 22.24
C GLY A 874 18.15 38.20 23.69
N ARG A 875 16.86 38.36 24.01
CA ARG A 875 16.35 38.80 25.33
C ARG A 875 15.22 37.90 25.79
N SER A 876 15.14 37.64 27.11
CA SER A 876 14.06 36.81 27.63
C SER A 876 12.77 37.60 27.79
N LEU A 877 11.66 37.00 27.38
CA LEU A 877 10.33 37.57 27.52
C LEU A 877 9.93 37.74 29.00
N MET A 878 10.47 36.88 29.89
CA MET A 878 10.28 36.99 31.35
C MET A 878 10.90 38.25 31.96
N ASP A 879 11.89 38.84 31.28
CA ASP A 879 12.67 40.00 31.74
C ASP A 879 12.46 41.23 30.85
N SER A 880 11.47 41.17 29.96
CA SER A 880 11.15 42.20 28.98
C SER A 880 10.03 43.13 29.45
N GLU A 881 9.77 44.15 28.63
CA GLU A 881 8.65 45.09 28.74
C GLU A 881 7.27 44.44 28.64
N PHE A 882 7.17 43.18 28.19
CA PHE A 882 5.90 42.45 28.09
C PHE A 882 5.32 42.06 29.46
N ILE A 883 6.12 42.14 30.54
CA ILE A 883 5.67 41.88 31.91
C ILE A 883 5.25 43.19 32.59
N TYR A 884 4.06 43.20 33.22
CA TYR A 884 3.59 44.37 33.97
C TYR A 884 4.52 44.74 35.14
N GLY A 885 4.73 46.04 35.38
CA GLY A 885 5.68 46.53 36.39
C GLY A 885 5.41 46.04 37.82
N GLU A 886 4.13 45.90 38.21
CA GLU A 886 3.76 45.33 39.51
C GLU A 886 4.20 43.86 39.63
N LEU A 887 4.06 43.07 38.57
CA LEU A 887 4.49 41.66 38.53
C LEU A 887 6.01 41.52 38.48
N GLN A 888 6.71 42.43 37.78
CA GLN A 888 8.18 42.48 37.82
C GLN A 888 8.67 42.72 39.26
N THR A 889 8.05 43.67 39.96
CA THR A 889 8.38 43.99 41.35
C THR A 889 8.07 42.83 42.30
N ALA A 890 6.89 42.21 42.14
CA ALA A 890 6.48 41.03 42.90
C ALA A 890 7.46 39.86 42.70
N ARG A 891 7.81 39.56 41.43
CA ARG A 891 8.79 38.52 41.08
C ARG A 891 10.15 38.80 41.72
N GLN A 892 10.67 40.02 41.62
CA GLN A 892 11.95 40.38 42.25
C GLN A 892 11.93 40.19 43.77
N ALA A 893 10.83 40.61 44.43
CA ALA A 893 10.66 40.42 45.87
C ALA A 893 10.58 38.92 46.23
N TRP A 894 9.81 38.13 45.49
CA TRP A 894 9.70 36.69 45.73
C TRP A 894 11.00 35.93 45.47
N MET A 895 11.75 36.32 44.44
CA MET A 895 13.04 35.72 44.13
C MET A 895 14.06 35.95 45.25
N LYS A 896 14.04 37.12 45.92
CA LYS A 896 14.83 37.37 47.15
C LYS A 896 14.41 36.42 48.28
N VAL A 897 13.10 36.30 48.52
CA VAL A 897 12.56 35.36 49.53
C VAL A 897 12.97 33.91 49.23
N ARG A 898 12.91 33.48 47.97
CA ARG A 898 13.39 32.14 47.55
C ARG A 898 14.89 31.98 47.77
N ALA A 899 15.69 33.00 47.45
CA ALA A 899 17.13 32.96 47.68
C ALA A 899 17.47 32.82 49.18
N GLU A 900 16.79 33.58 50.05
CA GLU A 900 16.91 33.49 51.50
C GLU A 900 16.51 32.11 52.03
N LEU A 901 15.34 31.60 51.63
CA LEU A 901 14.83 30.29 52.06
C LEU A 901 15.70 29.13 51.57
N ASN A 902 16.36 29.29 50.41
CA ASN A 902 17.31 28.31 49.90
C ASN A 902 18.58 28.16 50.76
N LEU A 903 18.89 29.13 51.65
CA LEU A 903 19.99 29.04 52.62
C LEU A 903 19.66 28.14 53.83
N SER A 904 18.38 27.87 54.10
CA SER A 904 17.92 27.05 55.24
C SER A 904 18.19 25.55 55.01
N LYS A 905 18.86 24.85 55.93
CA LYS A 905 19.28 23.44 55.73
C LYS A 905 18.15 22.40 55.83
N SER A 906 16.98 22.73 56.40
CA SER A 906 15.89 21.78 56.62
C SER A 906 14.77 21.95 55.59
N ALA A 907 14.51 20.90 54.80
CA ALA A 907 13.48 20.92 53.75
C ALA A 907 12.04 21.03 54.29
N ALA A 908 11.76 20.39 55.44
CA ALA A 908 10.44 20.44 56.08
C ALA A 908 10.14 21.83 56.65
N LEU A 909 11.11 22.42 57.37
CA LEU A 909 11.01 23.80 57.86
C LEU A 909 10.95 24.80 56.70
N ARG A 910 11.74 24.60 55.63
CA ARG A 910 11.69 25.42 54.43
C ARG A 910 10.30 25.40 53.79
N LYS A 911 9.61 24.25 53.73
CA LYS A 911 8.25 24.15 53.17
C LYS A 911 7.23 24.92 54.02
N ILE A 912 7.30 24.78 55.35
CA ILE A 912 6.42 25.53 56.28
C ILE A 912 6.70 27.03 56.20
N GLN A 913 7.97 27.44 56.21
CA GLN A 913 8.39 28.83 56.06
C GLN A 913 8.02 29.40 54.70
N LEU A 914 8.12 28.62 53.62
CA LEU A 914 7.73 29.04 52.28
C LEU A 914 6.23 29.34 52.21
N GLU A 915 5.37 28.50 52.79
CA GLU A 915 3.93 28.78 52.87
C GLU A 915 3.64 30.05 53.68
N LYS A 916 4.28 30.21 54.84
CA LYS A 916 4.13 31.42 55.65
C LYS A 916 4.58 32.68 54.89
N ARG A 917 5.77 32.64 54.28
CA ARG A 917 6.31 33.74 53.48
C ARG A 917 5.46 34.01 52.23
N ARG A 918 4.82 32.99 51.65
CA ARG A 918 3.88 33.15 50.53
C ARG A 918 2.66 33.94 50.95
N LEU A 919 2.08 33.64 52.11
CA LEU A 919 0.97 34.42 52.66
C LEU A 919 1.40 35.87 52.88
N GLU A 920 2.56 36.12 53.51
CA GLU A 920 3.12 37.47 53.65
C GLU A 920 3.35 38.16 52.29
N HIS A 921 3.80 37.41 51.28
CA HIS A 921 4.01 37.92 49.93
C HIS A 921 2.70 38.31 49.25
N PHE A 922 1.64 37.53 49.43
CA PHE A 922 0.30 37.85 48.91
C PHE A 922 -0.34 39.04 49.61
N GLU A 923 -0.03 39.30 50.89
CA GLU A 923 -0.48 40.53 51.55
C GLU A 923 0.27 41.78 51.02
N ASN A 924 1.55 41.65 50.66
CA ASN A 924 2.32 42.74 50.03
C ASN A 924 1.97 42.96 48.56
N PHE A 925 1.49 41.92 47.86
CA PHE A 925 1.06 41.97 46.46
C PHE A 925 -0.31 41.29 46.32
N PRO A 926 -1.40 41.98 46.72
CA PRO A 926 -2.76 41.40 46.77
C PRO A 926 -3.24 40.81 45.44
N VAL A 927 -2.77 41.35 44.30
CA VAL A 927 -3.10 40.85 42.96
C VAL A 927 -2.75 39.36 42.78
N LEU A 928 -1.71 38.87 43.45
CA LEU A 928 -1.30 37.46 43.39
C LEU A 928 -2.30 36.52 44.07
N LYS A 929 -3.01 37.00 45.09
CA LYS A 929 -4.07 36.23 45.77
C LYS A 929 -5.22 35.95 44.81
N SER A 930 -5.57 36.93 43.96
CA SER A 930 -6.57 36.78 42.91
C SER A 930 -6.14 35.75 41.86
N TYR A 931 -4.89 35.80 41.38
CA TYR A 931 -4.38 34.79 40.44
C TYR A 931 -4.31 33.40 41.07
N GLN A 932 -3.93 33.28 42.35
CA GLN A 932 -3.91 32.00 43.05
C GLN A 932 -5.31 31.38 43.14
N ALA A 933 -6.34 32.19 43.40
CA ALA A 933 -7.73 31.71 43.42
C ALA A 933 -8.17 31.17 42.05
N LEU A 934 -7.77 31.82 40.96
CA LEU A 934 -8.03 31.34 39.59
C LEU A 934 -7.27 30.04 39.27
N ILE A 935 -6.03 29.89 39.76
CA ILE A 935 -5.22 28.67 39.60
C ILE A 935 -5.83 27.48 40.37
N ASP A 936 -6.31 27.72 41.60
CA ASP A 936 -6.89 26.68 42.45
C ASP A 936 -8.33 26.30 42.05
N LYS A 937 -8.95 27.04 41.12
CA LYS A 937 -10.31 26.78 40.62
C LYS A 937 -10.36 25.43 39.89
N ARG A 938 -11.21 24.52 40.38
CA ARG A 938 -11.42 23.17 39.80
C ARG A 938 -12.72 23.00 39.02
N GLU A 939 -13.58 24.01 39.04
CA GLU A 939 -14.85 24.05 38.30
C GLU A 939 -14.62 24.55 36.87
N ALA A 940 -15.66 24.44 36.03
CA ALA A 940 -15.65 24.94 34.66
C ALA A 940 -15.24 26.42 34.63
N ALA A 941 -14.16 26.69 33.91
CA ALA A 941 -13.59 28.01 33.79
C ALA A 941 -14.31 28.82 32.71
N THR A 942 -14.53 30.11 32.98
CA THR A 942 -15.01 31.05 31.97
C THR A 942 -13.82 31.60 31.16
N ALA A 943 -14.10 32.11 29.96
CA ALA A 943 -13.12 32.82 29.18
C ALA A 943 -12.48 33.98 29.96
N GLU A 944 -13.26 34.68 30.79
CA GLU A 944 -12.81 35.79 31.63
C GLU A 944 -11.85 35.34 32.75
N ASP A 945 -12.11 34.18 33.37
CA ASP A 945 -11.17 33.59 34.34
C ASP A 945 -9.80 33.32 33.69
N MET A 946 -9.81 32.76 32.47
CA MET A 946 -8.61 32.45 31.72
C MET A 946 -7.88 33.73 31.25
N ILE A 947 -8.61 34.73 30.73
CA ILE A 947 -8.05 36.03 30.32
C ILE A 947 -7.36 36.70 31.51
N SER A 948 -8.03 36.68 32.66
CA SER A 948 -7.51 37.25 33.90
C SER A 948 -6.22 36.57 34.33
N LEU A 949 -5.97 35.31 33.95
CA LEU A 949 -4.76 34.57 34.30
C LEU A 949 -3.57 34.80 33.35
N LEU A 950 -3.79 35.30 32.13
CA LEU A 950 -2.72 35.55 31.14
C LEU A 950 -1.54 36.40 31.62
N PRO A 951 -1.70 37.42 32.50
CA PRO A 951 -0.57 38.20 33.01
C PRO A 951 0.51 37.36 33.70
N VAL A 952 0.16 36.20 34.25
CA VAL A 952 1.10 35.28 34.92
C VAL A 952 1.56 34.13 34.01
N LEU A 953 1.17 34.14 32.73
CA LEU A 953 1.52 33.15 31.70
C LEU A 953 2.05 33.87 30.45
N PRO A 954 3.23 34.50 30.53
CA PRO A 954 3.64 35.51 29.56
C PRO A 954 3.89 34.98 28.15
N TYR A 955 4.28 33.72 27.97
CA TYR A 955 4.46 33.11 26.64
C TYR A 955 3.12 32.78 26.00
N ALA A 956 2.18 32.22 26.77
CA ALA A 956 0.82 32.00 26.28
C ALA A 956 0.17 33.33 25.92
N ARG A 957 0.33 34.35 26.78
CA ARG A 957 -0.14 35.70 26.52
C ARG A 957 0.45 36.29 25.24
N TYR A 958 1.76 36.18 25.03
CA TYR A 958 2.41 36.68 23.82
C TYR A 958 1.83 36.02 22.56
N ASN A 959 1.75 34.68 22.53
CA ASN A 959 1.19 33.96 21.37
C ASN A 959 -0.28 34.35 21.11
N ILE A 960 -1.07 34.51 22.17
CA ILE A 960 -2.46 34.98 22.07
C ILE A 960 -2.51 36.42 21.54
N GLN A 961 -1.66 37.32 22.03
CA GLN A 961 -1.61 38.71 21.57
C GLN A 961 -1.18 38.81 20.10
N GLN A 962 -0.21 38.02 19.66
CA GLN A 962 0.21 37.97 18.26
C GLN A 962 -0.90 37.40 17.38
N TYR A 963 -1.61 36.36 17.85
CA TYR A 963 -2.80 35.85 17.16
C TYR A 963 -3.91 36.91 17.03
N LEU A 964 -4.22 37.63 18.11
CA LEU A 964 -5.19 38.72 18.11
C LEU A 964 -4.80 39.85 17.14
N ALA A 965 -3.53 40.26 17.16
CA ALA A 965 -3.01 41.27 16.24
C ALA A 965 -3.09 40.80 14.78
N GLN A 966 -2.74 39.54 14.52
CA GLN A 966 -2.84 38.93 13.19
C GLN A 966 -4.28 38.87 12.69
N LYS A 967 -5.24 38.53 13.58
CA LYS A 967 -6.67 38.42 13.26
C LYS A 967 -7.44 39.75 13.34
N LYS A 968 -6.80 40.81 13.85
CA LYS A 968 -7.44 42.10 14.14
C LYS A 968 -8.65 41.96 15.07
N LEU A 969 -8.54 41.09 16.06
CA LEU A 969 -9.58 40.83 17.06
C LEU A 969 -9.19 41.46 18.39
N SER A 970 -10.18 41.87 19.17
CA SER A 970 -10.01 42.17 20.59
C SER A 970 -10.09 40.89 21.45
N MET A 971 -9.60 40.95 22.69
CA MET A 971 -9.58 39.79 23.60
C MET A 971 -10.99 39.22 23.87
N SER A 972 -12.00 40.08 23.96
CA SER A 972 -13.40 39.67 24.16
C SER A 972 -14.03 39.04 22.93
N GLU A 973 -13.49 39.31 21.74
CA GLU A 973 -13.97 38.74 20.47
C GLU A 973 -13.31 37.39 20.14
N LEU A 974 -12.25 37.00 20.86
CA LEU A 974 -11.50 35.77 20.59
C LEU A 974 -12.32 34.50 20.80
N PHE A 975 -13.25 34.51 21.76
CA PHE A 975 -13.94 33.31 22.20
C PHE A 975 -15.34 33.17 21.63
N THR A 976 -15.75 31.94 21.39
CA THR A 976 -17.07 31.56 20.89
C THR A 976 -17.45 30.19 21.45
N THR A 977 -18.73 29.82 21.36
CA THR A 977 -19.23 28.46 21.68
C THR A 977 -19.32 27.57 20.44
N GLU A 978 -19.11 28.15 19.25
CA GLU A 978 -19.20 27.47 17.96
C GLU A 978 -17.83 27.32 17.32
N LEU A 979 -17.59 26.20 16.65
CA LEU A 979 -16.32 25.95 15.98
C LEU A 979 -16.19 26.82 14.72
N THR A 980 -15.39 27.89 14.79
CA THR A 980 -15.17 28.83 13.69
C THR A 980 -13.68 28.96 13.34
N HIS A 981 -13.37 29.51 12.17
CA HIS A 981 -12.00 29.62 11.67
C HIS A 981 -11.26 30.91 12.08
N GLU A 982 -11.96 31.80 12.79
CA GLU A 982 -11.45 33.09 13.23
C GLU A 982 -11.32 33.19 14.75
N ARG A 983 -12.05 32.36 15.49
CA ARG A 983 -12.18 32.42 16.96
C ARG A 983 -11.95 31.05 17.59
N VAL A 984 -11.61 31.07 18.87
CA VAL A 984 -11.38 29.88 19.70
C VAL A 984 -12.71 29.42 20.29
N ALA A 985 -13.07 28.16 20.06
CA ALA A 985 -14.32 27.58 20.55
C ALA A 985 -14.16 26.95 21.93
N PHE A 986 -14.99 27.33 22.90
CA PHE A 986 -15.15 26.60 24.17
C PHE A 986 -16.23 25.54 24.01
N MET A 987 -15.85 24.27 24.13
CA MET A 987 -16.74 23.14 23.84
C MET A 987 -16.79 22.15 25.00
N SER A 988 -18.00 21.71 25.35
CA SER A 988 -18.23 20.61 26.28
C SER A 988 -17.92 19.27 25.63
N ALA A 989 -17.70 18.22 26.44
CA ALA A 989 -17.49 16.87 25.92
C ALA A 989 -18.66 16.38 25.03
N GLN A 990 -19.89 16.84 25.30
CA GLN A 990 -21.05 16.55 24.46
C GLN A 990 -20.98 17.26 23.11
N GLN A 991 -20.64 18.55 23.08
CA GLN A 991 -20.49 19.31 21.82
C GLN A 991 -19.37 18.77 20.93
N LEU A 992 -18.27 18.31 21.54
CA LEU A 992 -17.17 17.66 20.82
C LEU A 992 -17.65 16.38 20.16
N ARG A 993 -18.34 15.50 20.91
CA ARG A 993 -18.92 14.26 20.37
C ARG A 993 -19.89 14.52 19.23
N THR A 994 -20.79 15.49 19.36
CA THR A 994 -21.74 15.84 18.28
C THR A 994 -21.07 16.43 17.05
N SER A 995 -19.87 17.00 17.21
CA SER A 995 -19.05 17.57 16.12
C SER A 995 -18.06 16.55 15.53
N GLY A 996 -18.09 15.29 16.00
CA GLY A 996 -17.15 14.23 15.60
C GLY A 996 -15.76 14.35 16.22
N LEU A 997 -15.51 15.30 17.12
CA LEU A 997 -14.19 15.55 17.72
C LEU A 997 -13.97 14.72 18.99
N ASN A 998 -12.71 14.42 19.31
CA ASN A 998 -12.35 13.63 20.50
C ASN A 998 -12.43 14.49 21.77
N GLY A 999 -13.37 14.15 22.65
CA GLY A 999 -13.59 14.83 23.93
C GLY A 999 -12.56 14.54 25.03
N ALA A 1000 -11.55 13.69 24.79
CA ALA A 1000 -10.53 13.34 25.78
C ALA A 1000 -9.44 14.41 25.95
N HIS A 1001 -9.34 15.37 25.03
CA HIS A 1001 -8.29 16.38 25.03
C HIS A 1001 -8.72 17.70 25.69
N ALA A 1002 -7.75 18.47 26.19
CA ALA A 1002 -8.01 19.78 26.79
C ALA A 1002 -8.29 20.90 25.76
N GLY A 1003 -7.98 20.66 24.48
CA GLY A 1003 -8.19 21.59 23.37
C GLY A 1003 -7.25 21.28 22.21
N GLU A 1004 -7.60 21.60 20.96
CA GLU A 1004 -6.86 21.20 19.76
C GLU A 1004 -6.92 22.29 18.67
N CYS A 1005 -5.84 22.46 17.91
CA CYS A 1005 -5.78 23.24 16.68
C CYS A 1005 -5.72 22.31 15.45
N LEU A 1006 -6.77 22.33 14.63
CA LEU A 1006 -6.92 21.46 13.47
C LEU A 1006 -7.15 22.22 12.16
N ALA A 1007 -6.77 21.59 11.04
CA ALA A 1007 -6.96 22.11 9.69
C ALA A 1007 -8.08 21.33 8.99
N ARG A 1008 -9.21 22.00 8.74
CA ARG A 1008 -10.37 21.46 8.04
C ARG A 1008 -10.38 21.95 6.59
N LYS A 1009 -10.18 21.06 5.62
CA LYS A 1009 -10.20 21.38 4.18
C LYS A 1009 -11.53 22.07 3.78
N ARG A 1010 -11.48 23.19 3.06
CA ARG A 1010 -12.69 23.87 2.49
C ARG A 1010 -13.25 23.16 1.27
N GLU A 1011 -12.37 22.45 0.57
CA GLU A 1011 -12.70 21.72 -0.64
C GLU A 1011 -12.22 20.28 -0.50
N SER A 1012 -13.00 19.38 -1.09
CA SER A 1012 -12.70 17.95 -1.13
C SER A 1012 -11.43 17.63 -1.93
N HIS A 1013 -10.95 18.55 -2.77
CA HIS A 1013 -9.76 18.36 -3.59
C HIS A 1013 -8.52 17.99 -2.82
N GLY A 1014 -8.49 18.32 -1.53
CA GLY A 1014 -7.56 17.86 -0.54
C GLY A 1014 -6.18 18.53 -0.53
N LEU A 1015 -6.04 19.70 -1.14
CA LEU A 1015 -4.90 20.59 -0.88
C LEU A 1015 -5.00 21.14 0.55
N PHE A 1016 -3.89 21.07 1.28
CA PHE A 1016 -3.82 21.49 2.67
C PHE A 1016 -4.00 23.01 2.82
N SER A 1017 -3.48 23.74 1.85
CA SER A 1017 -3.48 25.18 1.80
C SER A 1017 -4.85 25.81 1.62
N GLU A 1018 -5.89 25.03 1.31
CA GLU A 1018 -7.27 25.51 1.31
C GLU A 1018 -8.04 25.12 2.57
N SER A 1019 -7.32 24.81 3.66
CA SER A 1019 -7.95 24.48 4.93
C SER A 1019 -8.37 25.72 5.72
N GLU A 1020 -9.48 25.59 6.43
CA GLU A 1020 -9.85 26.42 7.58
C GLU A 1020 -9.16 25.90 8.82
N MET A 1021 -8.63 26.85 9.59
CA MET A 1021 -7.97 26.58 10.84
C MET A 1021 -8.94 26.74 11.98
N LEU A 1022 -9.23 25.65 12.69
CA LEU A 1022 -10.18 25.63 13.80
C LEU A 1022 -9.40 25.36 15.09
N VAL A 1023 -9.68 26.13 16.13
CA VAL A 1023 -9.08 25.96 17.45
C VAL A 1023 -10.20 25.83 18.47
N TRP A 1024 -10.14 24.80 19.31
CA TRP A 1024 -11.10 24.61 20.40
C TRP A 1024 -10.41 24.29 21.72
N LEU A 1025 -11.10 24.57 22.83
CA LEU A 1025 -10.71 24.27 24.20
C LEU A 1025 -11.86 23.58 24.93
N SER A 1026 -11.53 22.67 25.84
CA SER A 1026 -12.53 22.04 26.70
C SER A 1026 -13.08 23.03 27.72
N SER A 1027 -14.41 23.17 27.76
CA SER A 1027 -15.09 23.99 28.78
C SER A 1027 -15.00 23.38 30.19
N GLU A 1028 -14.62 22.10 30.29
CA GLU A 1028 -14.50 21.35 31.54
C GLU A 1028 -13.10 21.47 32.17
N ALA A 1029 -12.12 22.02 31.44
CA ALA A 1029 -10.77 22.25 31.94
C ALA A 1029 -10.69 23.49 32.87
N SER A 1030 -9.73 23.48 33.80
CA SER A 1030 -9.49 24.64 34.69
C SER A 1030 -8.91 25.84 33.93
N PRO A 1031 -8.99 27.08 34.47
CA PRO A 1031 -8.54 28.27 33.74
C PRO A 1031 -7.05 28.21 33.38
N LEU A 1032 -6.24 27.61 34.25
CA LEU A 1032 -4.81 27.39 34.03
C LEU A 1032 -4.55 26.43 32.86
N VAL A 1033 -5.29 25.32 32.80
CA VAL A 1033 -5.15 24.33 31.71
C VAL A 1033 -5.59 24.96 30.39
N GLN A 1034 -6.72 25.68 30.37
CA GLN A 1034 -7.21 26.36 29.17
C GLN A 1034 -6.20 27.38 28.62
N ALA A 1035 -5.64 28.24 29.47
CA ALA A 1035 -4.69 29.27 29.06
C ALA A 1035 -3.40 28.66 28.47
N TYR A 1036 -2.90 27.61 29.12
CA TYR A 1036 -1.72 26.87 28.69
C TYR A 1036 -1.97 26.15 27.36
N THR A 1037 -3.09 25.42 27.26
CA THR A 1037 -3.47 24.71 26.05
C THR A 1037 -3.67 25.68 24.89
N LEU A 1038 -4.31 26.82 25.09
CA LEU A 1038 -4.47 27.82 24.03
C LEU A 1038 -3.12 28.33 23.51
N GLY A 1039 -2.19 28.68 24.41
CA GLY A 1039 -0.85 29.11 24.02
C GLY A 1039 -0.10 28.04 23.22
N HIS A 1040 -0.25 26.76 23.60
CA HIS A 1040 0.28 25.59 22.89
C HIS A 1040 -0.34 25.45 21.49
N GLU A 1041 -1.67 25.43 21.39
CA GLU A 1041 -2.40 25.22 20.14
C GLU A 1041 -2.17 26.35 19.12
N LEU A 1042 -1.94 27.58 19.58
CA LEU A 1042 -1.60 28.69 18.69
C LEU A 1042 -0.21 28.53 18.04
N ILE A 1043 0.73 27.81 18.65
CA ILE A 1043 2.00 27.48 18.00
C ILE A 1043 1.75 26.50 16.85
N HIS A 1044 0.91 25.48 17.07
CA HIS A 1044 0.50 24.58 16.00
C HIS A 1044 -0.26 25.31 14.89
N PHE A 1045 -1.10 26.28 15.23
CA PHE A 1045 -1.76 27.15 14.25
C PHE A 1045 -0.74 27.81 13.32
N HIS A 1046 0.33 28.39 13.87
CA HIS A 1046 1.38 29.03 13.06
C HIS A 1046 2.22 28.03 12.26
N GLN A 1047 2.53 26.85 12.83
CA GLN A 1047 3.21 25.77 12.11
C GLN A 1047 2.38 25.32 10.89
N ILE A 1048 1.07 25.13 11.05
CA ILE A 1048 0.14 24.81 9.98
C ILE A 1048 0.11 25.93 8.93
N GLN A 1049 -0.09 27.17 9.37
CA GLN A 1049 -0.22 28.31 8.48
C GLN A 1049 1.01 28.48 7.57
N SER A 1050 2.21 28.26 8.11
CA SER A 1050 3.48 28.25 7.37
C SER A 1050 3.48 27.17 6.28
N LEU A 1051 3.07 25.94 6.63
CA LEU A 1051 2.97 24.84 5.66
C LEU A 1051 1.94 25.11 4.56
N MET A 1052 0.78 25.69 4.90
CA MET A 1052 -0.23 26.10 3.92
C MET A 1052 0.31 27.14 2.93
N LYS A 1053 1.04 28.16 3.42
CA LYS A 1053 1.67 29.17 2.57
C LYS A 1053 2.70 28.54 1.62
N ARG A 1054 3.49 27.57 2.11
CA ARG A 1054 4.48 26.86 1.28
C ARG A 1054 3.85 25.97 0.24
N GLU A 1055 2.78 25.23 0.57
CA GLU A 1055 2.08 24.41 -0.42
C GLU A 1055 1.58 25.30 -1.57
N ARG A 1056 0.90 26.42 -1.27
CA ARG A 1056 0.48 27.41 -2.27
C ARG A 1056 1.63 27.90 -3.14
N LYS A 1057 2.76 28.27 -2.51
CA LYS A 1057 3.94 28.72 -3.25
C LYS A 1057 4.50 27.60 -4.14
N SER A 1058 4.59 26.38 -3.64
CA SER A 1058 5.10 25.23 -4.41
C SER A 1058 4.21 24.87 -5.60
N ILE A 1059 2.89 25.06 -5.49
CA ILE A 1059 1.95 24.91 -6.60
C ILE A 1059 2.19 26.01 -7.64
N ALA A 1060 2.39 27.26 -7.20
CA ALA A 1060 2.69 28.38 -8.08
C ALA A 1060 4.06 28.26 -8.78
N ASP A 1061 5.06 27.68 -8.11
CA ASP A 1061 6.43 27.52 -8.61
C ASP A 1061 6.58 26.37 -9.63
N GLY A 1062 5.57 25.51 -9.81
CA GLY A 1062 5.53 24.47 -10.84
C GLY A 1062 5.48 23.02 -10.33
N HIS A 1063 5.36 22.07 -11.26
CA HIS A 1063 5.10 20.65 -10.95
C HIS A 1063 6.20 20.03 -10.10
N LEU A 1064 7.47 20.34 -10.42
CA LEU A 1064 8.61 19.82 -9.68
C LEU A 1064 8.67 20.39 -8.25
N ALA A 1065 8.33 21.66 -8.05
CA ALA A 1065 8.29 22.28 -6.72
C ALA A 1065 7.20 21.64 -5.86
N PHE A 1066 6.00 21.44 -6.43
CA PHE A 1066 4.92 20.76 -5.72
C PHE A 1066 5.23 19.28 -5.42
N ALA A 1067 5.83 18.54 -6.36
CA ALA A 1067 6.28 17.17 -6.12
C ALA A 1067 7.33 17.08 -5.00
N ASN A 1068 8.26 18.03 -4.93
CA ASN A 1068 9.24 18.13 -3.84
C ASN A 1068 8.55 18.42 -2.49
N PHE A 1069 7.58 19.34 -2.47
CA PHE A 1069 6.78 19.61 -1.27
C PHE A 1069 6.05 18.35 -0.78
N LEU A 1070 5.37 17.62 -1.68
CA LEU A 1070 4.66 16.38 -1.32
C LEU A 1070 5.61 15.27 -0.85
N ASN A 1071 6.79 15.15 -1.46
CA ASN A 1071 7.79 14.19 -1.00
C ASN A 1071 8.27 14.49 0.42
N PHE A 1072 8.54 15.76 0.72
CA PHE A 1072 9.08 16.17 2.01
C PHE A 1072 8.01 16.26 3.11
N TYR A 1073 6.82 16.79 2.82
CA TYR A 1073 5.77 16.97 3.82
C TYR A 1073 4.66 15.93 3.71
N GLY A 1074 4.22 15.61 2.50
CA GLY A 1074 3.15 14.64 2.26
C GLY A 1074 3.45 13.25 2.86
N SER A 1075 4.71 12.80 2.82
CA SER A 1075 5.14 11.53 3.42
C SER A 1075 5.19 11.54 4.96
N HIS A 1076 5.36 12.71 5.58
CA HIS A 1076 5.45 12.87 7.04
C HIS A 1076 4.10 13.24 7.68
N LEU A 1077 3.09 13.54 6.86
CA LEU A 1077 1.71 13.79 7.26
C LEU A 1077 0.88 12.49 7.43
N GLY A 1078 1.50 11.30 7.41
CA GLY A 1078 0.81 10.03 7.72
C GLY A 1078 0.46 9.90 9.22
N THR A 1079 -0.65 9.29 9.65
CA THR A 1079 -1.37 8.13 9.13
C THR A 1079 -2.81 8.18 9.64
N SER A 1080 -3.76 8.37 8.74
CA SER A 1080 -5.18 8.04 8.90
C SER A 1080 -5.70 7.94 7.47
N VAL A 1081 -6.22 6.78 7.11
CA VAL A 1081 -6.81 6.53 5.79
C VAL A 1081 -8.33 6.76 5.82
N SER A 1082 -8.80 7.47 6.86
CA SER A 1082 -10.16 7.98 6.90
C SER A 1082 -10.19 9.39 6.30
N PRO A 1083 -11.16 9.70 5.42
CA PRO A 1083 -11.39 11.06 4.96
C PRO A 1083 -11.48 12.01 6.15
N VAL A 1084 -10.83 13.17 6.08
CA VAL A 1084 -10.96 14.26 7.07
C VAL A 1084 -12.43 14.66 7.28
N GLU A 1085 -13.30 14.38 6.30
CA GLU A 1085 -14.75 14.63 6.36
C GLU A 1085 -15.49 13.72 7.36
N LYS A 1086 -14.95 12.52 7.66
CA LYS A 1086 -15.44 11.65 8.72
C LYS A 1086 -14.38 11.61 9.80
N PHE A 1087 -14.38 12.61 10.68
CA PHE A 1087 -13.79 12.44 12.00
C PHE A 1087 -14.50 11.25 12.65
N SER A 1088 -13.94 10.05 12.51
CA SER A 1088 -14.47 8.88 13.18
C SER A 1088 -14.07 9.03 14.64
N ALA A 1089 -15.02 9.52 15.44
CA ALA A 1089 -15.00 9.42 16.90
C ALA A 1089 -15.01 7.96 17.41
N ASN A 1090 -14.65 6.99 16.56
CA ASN A 1090 -14.76 5.55 16.75
C ASN A 1090 -13.41 4.84 16.71
N THR A 1091 -12.33 5.54 17.10
CA THR A 1091 -11.18 4.84 17.66
C THR A 1091 -11.28 4.94 19.18
N THR A 1092 -11.63 3.80 19.79
CA THR A 1092 -11.47 3.42 21.21
C THR A 1092 -10.59 4.35 22.03
N GLU A 1093 -10.93 4.60 23.31
CA GLU A 1093 -10.00 5.07 24.37
C GLU A 1093 -8.56 4.78 23.96
N HIS A 1094 -7.88 5.78 23.38
CA HIS A 1094 -6.63 5.52 22.71
C HIS A 1094 -5.68 5.08 23.81
N ARG A 1095 -5.34 3.78 23.85
CA ARG A 1095 -4.28 3.31 24.74
C ARG A 1095 -3.03 4.07 24.34
N THR A 1096 -2.35 4.65 25.32
CA THR A 1096 -1.08 5.35 25.10
C THR A 1096 -0.17 4.55 24.18
N VAL A 1097 0.37 5.16 23.12
CA VAL A 1097 1.08 4.43 22.06
C VAL A 1097 2.56 4.29 22.38
N PHE A 1098 3.11 3.08 22.14
CA PHE A 1098 4.54 2.84 22.14
C PHE A 1098 5.05 2.66 20.71
N TYR A 1099 5.80 3.63 20.20
CA TYR A 1099 6.34 3.58 18.85
C TYR A 1099 7.42 2.50 18.75
N GLY A 1100 7.26 1.58 17.79
CA GLY A 1100 8.11 0.40 17.63
C GLY A 1100 7.65 -0.86 18.38
N LEU A 1101 6.48 -0.84 19.06
CA LEU A 1101 5.96 -2.03 19.77
C LEU A 1101 5.72 -3.21 18.81
N ALA A 1102 5.13 -2.94 17.65
CA ALA A 1102 4.80 -3.95 16.64
C ALA A 1102 6.05 -4.69 16.14
N ASP A 1103 7.16 -3.96 15.97
CA ASP A 1103 8.42 -4.51 15.46
C ASP A 1103 9.05 -5.53 16.41
N ILE A 1104 8.76 -5.42 17.72
CA ILE A 1104 9.33 -6.29 18.76
C ILE A 1104 8.33 -7.29 19.34
N ALA A 1105 7.04 -7.21 18.98
CA ALA A 1105 5.97 -8.04 19.55
C ALA A 1105 6.22 -9.56 19.41
N GLY A 1106 6.93 -9.97 18.35
CA GLY A 1106 7.34 -11.37 18.12
C GLY A 1106 8.41 -11.89 19.09
N LEU A 1107 9.09 -11.02 19.83
CA LEU A 1107 10.23 -11.35 20.69
C LEU A 1107 9.83 -11.63 22.15
N LYS A 1108 8.71 -12.35 22.37
CA LYS A 1108 8.08 -12.60 23.68
C LYS A 1108 8.98 -13.26 24.75
N ARG A 1109 10.15 -13.77 24.36
CA ARG A 1109 11.13 -14.37 25.29
C ARG A 1109 11.88 -13.34 26.15
N PHE A 1110 11.87 -12.05 25.80
CA PHE A 1110 12.49 -11.00 26.63
C PHE A 1110 11.54 -10.53 27.71
N ALA A 1111 12.07 -10.32 28.91
CA ALA A 1111 11.28 -9.92 30.07
C ALA A 1111 10.58 -8.58 29.82
N ILE A 1112 11.29 -7.60 29.27
CA ILE A 1112 10.72 -6.28 28.93
C ILE A 1112 9.60 -6.36 27.90
N VAL A 1113 9.79 -7.10 26.80
CA VAL A 1113 8.76 -7.28 25.75
C VAL A 1113 7.55 -8.01 26.32
N LYS A 1114 7.78 -9.07 27.10
CA LYS A 1114 6.70 -9.81 27.77
C LYS A 1114 5.93 -8.91 28.73
N LYS A 1115 6.61 -8.06 29.50
CA LYS A 1115 6.00 -7.10 30.43
C LYS A 1115 5.18 -6.04 29.70
N LEU A 1116 5.70 -5.49 28.60
CA LEU A 1116 4.97 -4.53 27.75
C LEU A 1116 3.70 -5.16 27.16
N LEU A 1117 3.80 -6.34 26.55
CA LEU A 1117 2.64 -7.01 25.97
C LEU A 1117 1.62 -7.45 27.03
N ASN A 1118 2.07 -7.86 28.23
CA ASN A 1118 1.16 -8.22 29.33
C ASN A 1118 0.46 -6.98 29.90
N SER A 1119 1.19 -5.90 30.17
CA SER A 1119 0.59 -4.66 30.66
C SER A 1119 -0.35 -4.03 29.62
N TYR A 1120 -0.03 -4.14 28.33
CA TYR A 1120 -0.94 -3.76 27.24
C TYR A 1120 -2.25 -4.58 27.30
N LYS A 1121 -2.18 -5.88 27.61
CA LYS A 1121 -3.37 -6.72 27.82
C LYS A 1121 -4.18 -6.34 29.07
N GLU A 1122 -3.51 -5.95 30.15
CA GLU A 1122 -4.12 -5.60 31.44
C GLU A 1122 -4.90 -4.27 31.40
N GLY A 1123 -4.61 -3.39 30.43
CA GLY A 1123 -5.31 -2.12 30.25
C GLY A 1123 -4.36 -0.92 30.28
N GLU A 1124 -4.87 0.26 29.90
CA GLU A 1124 -4.07 1.47 29.70
C GLU A 1124 -3.27 1.87 30.94
N ILE A 1125 -3.88 1.85 32.12
CA ILE A 1125 -3.20 2.23 33.37
C ILE A 1125 -1.95 1.37 33.60
N SER A 1126 -2.05 0.04 33.39
CA SER A 1126 -0.90 -0.86 33.56
C SER A 1126 0.15 -0.62 32.47
N PHE A 1127 -0.29 -0.36 31.24
CA PHE A 1127 0.59 -0.08 30.10
C PHE A 1127 1.37 1.23 30.27
N VAL A 1128 0.68 2.32 30.58
CA VAL A 1128 1.27 3.64 30.88
C VAL A 1128 2.22 3.55 32.06
N ARG A 1129 1.84 2.84 33.14
CA ARG A 1129 2.74 2.62 34.27
C ARG A 1129 4.02 1.89 33.85
N THR A 1130 3.92 0.91 32.97
CA THR A 1130 5.08 0.19 32.43
C THR A 1130 5.94 1.11 31.56
N MET A 1131 5.35 1.88 30.66
CA MET A 1131 6.10 2.84 29.83
C MET A 1131 6.78 3.92 30.66
N ARG A 1132 6.08 4.52 31.63
CA ARG A 1132 6.61 5.52 32.56
C ARG A 1132 7.78 5.01 33.40
N ALA A 1133 7.89 3.70 33.64
CA ALA A 1133 9.02 3.13 34.38
C ALA A 1133 10.32 3.15 33.56
N HIS A 1134 10.25 3.11 32.23
CA HIS A 1134 11.41 3.07 31.33
C HIS A 1134 11.66 4.42 30.63
N GLY A 1135 10.65 5.28 30.56
CA GLY A 1135 10.77 6.63 30.01
C GLY A 1135 11.20 6.66 28.54
N SER A 1136 12.03 7.64 28.17
CA SER A 1136 12.55 7.81 26.79
C SER A 1136 13.66 6.82 26.40
N LEU A 1137 14.15 5.98 27.33
CA LEU A 1137 15.23 5.03 27.05
C LEU A 1137 14.92 4.09 25.87
N PHE A 1138 13.64 3.84 25.63
CA PHE A 1138 13.20 3.05 24.48
C PHE A 1138 13.61 3.65 23.14
N GLY A 1139 13.55 4.98 22.99
CA GLY A 1139 13.95 5.66 21.76
C GLY A 1139 15.45 5.50 21.44
N MET A 1140 16.26 5.18 22.45
CA MET A 1140 17.69 4.92 22.26
C MET A 1140 17.99 3.57 21.60
N VAL A 1141 17.02 2.66 21.47
CA VAL A 1141 17.28 1.29 20.96
C VAL A 1141 16.18 0.73 20.06
N LEU A 1142 15.16 1.51 19.74
CA LEU A 1142 14.05 1.09 18.89
C LEU A 1142 13.88 2.02 17.69
N PRO A 1143 13.55 1.48 16.51
CA PRO A 1143 13.27 2.29 15.35
C PRO A 1143 11.95 3.04 15.54
N SER A 1144 11.92 4.28 15.06
CA SER A 1144 10.71 5.09 14.92
C SER A 1144 10.61 5.59 13.48
N ALA A 1145 9.39 5.68 12.94
CA ALA A 1145 9.20 6.20 11.59
C ALA A 1145 9.55 7.70 11.53
N SER A 1146 10.09 8.18 10.41
CA SER A 1146 10.42 9.59 10.21
C SER A 1146 9.23 10.51 10.46
N ALA A 1147 8.02 10.10 10.05
CA ALA A 1147 6.79 10.83 10.34
C ALA A 1147 6.55 11.02 11.85
N THR A 1148 6.81 9.99 12.66
CA THR A 1148 6.72 10.06 14.12
C THR A 1148 7.77 10.98 14.72
N GLN A 1149 9.00 10.98 14.18
CA GLN A 1149 10.05 11.90 14.63
C GLN A 1149 9.68 13.35 14.35
N VAL A 1150 9.10 13.64 13.17
CA VAL A 1150 8.59 14.98 12.84
C VAL A 1150 7.50 15.43 13.81
N LYS A 1151 6.59 14.53 14.21
CA LYS A 1151 5.59 14.81 15.27
C LYS A 1151 6.29 15.21 16.57
N ALA A 1152 7.22 14.38 17.06
CA ALA A 1152 7.97 14.69 18.28
C ALA A 1152 8.74 16.03 18.22
N VAL A 1153 9.26 16.40 17.05
CA VAL A 1153 9.98 17.66 16.86
C VAL A 1153 9.05 18.88 16.88
N ARG A 1154 7.83 18.76 16.34
CA ARG A 1154 6.82 19.84 16.36
C ARG A 1154 6.33 20.20 17.75
N GLU A 1155 6.40 19.26 18.70
CA GLU A 1155 6.06 19.45 20.12
C GLU A 1155 7.13 20.18 20.94
N ILE A 1156 8.35 20.34 20.41
CA ILE A 1156 9.46 20.89 21.20
C ILE A 1156 9.17 22.31 21.70
N ILE A 1157 8.75 23.21 20.79
CA ILE A 1157 8.48 24.61 21.12
C ILE A 1157 7.23 24.75 22.02
N PRO A 1158 6.08 24.13 21.70
CA PRO A 1158 4.93 24.14 22.59
C PRO A 1158 5.25 23.69 24.02
N CYS A 1159 5.94 22.57 24.20
CA CYS A 1159 6.31 22.07 25.52
C CYS A 1159 7.33 22.94 26.27
N LEU A 1160 8.25 23.58 25.54
CA LEU A 1160 9.22 24.51 26.13
C LEU A 1160 8.54 25.78 26.68
N GLU A 1161 7.66 26.42 25.91
CA GLU A 1161 6.97 27.65 26.32
C GLU A 1161 6.03 27.43 27.50
N ASN A 1162 5.39 26.27 27.49
CA ASN A 1162 4.58 25.76 28.55
C ASN A 1162 5.34 25.62 29.88
N ALA A 1163 6.53 25.02 29.86
CA ALA A 1163 7.41 24.97 31.01
C ALA A 1163 7.87 26.37 31.46
N LYS A 1164 8.13 27.28 30.51
CA LYS A 1164 8.48 28.68 30.78
C LYS A 1164 7.34 29.44 31.47
N ASN A 1165 6.08 29.26 31.04
CA ASN A 1165 4.90 29.80 31.71
C ASN A 1165 4.77 29.32 33.17
N ILE A 1166 4.87 28.00 33.40
CA ILE A 1166 4.80 27.42 34.76
C ILE A 1166 5.94 27.97 35.63
N ARG A 1167 7.16 28.04 35.09
CA ARG A 1167 8.32 28.60 35.80
C ARG A 1167 8.08 30.06 36.20
N PHE A 1168 7.61 30.89 35.27
CA PHE A 1168 7.35 32.30 35.53
C PHE A 1168 6.30 32.50 36.64
N ALA A 1169 5.19 31.78 36.59
CA ALA A 1169 4.16 31.85 37.64
C ALA A 1169 4.69 31.40 39.01
N LYS A 1170 5.56 30.39 39.07
CA LYS A 1170 6.24 30.00 40.32
C LYS A 1170 7.25 31.05 40.79
N ASP A 1171 7.89 31.77 39.89
CA ASP A 1171 8.79 32.89 40.19
C ASP A 1171 8.03 34.11 40.73
N LEU A 1172 6.71 34.20 40.51
CA LEU A 1172 5.80 35.16 41.18
C LEU A 1172 5.33 34.70 42.56
N GLY A 1173 5.67 33.48 42.98
CA GLY A 1173 5.23 32.91 44.27
C GLY A 1173 3.89 32.21 44.26
N LEU A 1174 3.27 32.07 43.09
CA LEU A 1174 2.05 31.27 42.92
C LEU A 1174 2.34 29.79 43.14
N ARG A 1175 1.38 29.08 43.72
CA ARG A 1175 1.40 27.64 43.95
C ARG A 1175 0.78 26.93 42.75
N ILE A 1176 1.63 26.33 41.93
CA ILE A 1176 1.26 25.44 40.84
C ILE A 1176 1.77 24.03 41.16
N GLU A 1177 0.88 23.05 41.22
CA GLU A 1177 1.21 21.65 41.54
C GLU A 1177 1.96 20.94 40.40
N ILE A 1178 1.80 21.42 39.16
CA ILE A 1178 2.46 20.89 37.97
C ILE A 1178 3.95 21.23 38.01
N ASP A 1179 4.82 20.24 37.76
CA ASP A 1179 6.26 20.42 37.61
C ASP A 1179 6.59 20.90 36.19
N GLU A 1180 7.22 22.06 36.07
CA GLU A 1180 7.59 22.68 34.79
C GLU A 1180 8.47 21.77 33.93
N ILE A 1181 9.35 20.98 34.57
CA ILE A 1181 10.25 20.07 33.85
C ILE A 1181 9.50 18.83 33.37
N ARG A 1182 8.50 18.37 34.14
CA ARG A 1182 7.60 17.28 33.73
C ARG A 1182 6.75 17.69 32.53
N SER A 1183 6.28 18.94 32.52
CA SER A 1183 5.54 19.53 31.40
C SER A 1183 6.40 19.58 30.13
N ALA A 1184 7.68 19.94 30.23
CA ALA A 1184 8.61 19.86 29.08
C ALA A 1184 8.93 18.43 28.62
N LEU A 1185 8.91 17.45 29.53
CA LEU A 1185 9.37 16.07 29.29
C LEU A 1185 8.29 15.03 29.67
N PRO A 1186 7.16 14.96 28.95
CA PRO A 1186 6.00 14.14 29.35
C PRO A 1186 6.32 12.64 29.43
N ALA A 1187 7.15 12.13 28.52
CA ALA A 1187 7.57 10.73 28.49
C ALA A 1187 8.74 10.41 29.46
N ALA A 1188 9.30 11.39 30.18
CA ALA A 1188 10.40 11.13 31.11
C ALA A 1188 9.96 10.32 32.32
N ASN A 1189 10.83 9.44 32.83
CA ASN A 1189 10.66 8.83 34.14
C ASN A 1189 11.20 9.73 35.28
N ALA A 1190 10.97 9.35 36.54
CA ALA A 1190 11.37 10.17 37.69
C ALA A 1190 12.89 10.44 37.76
N ALA A 1191 13.71 9.48 37.36
CA ALA A 1191 15.16 9.64 37.35
C ALA A 1191 15.64 10.55 36.21
N GLN A 1192 15.04 10.44 35.02
CA GLN A 1192 15.29 11.32 33.87
C GLN A 1192 14.92 12.78 34.18
N LEU A 1193 13.76 13.03 34.81
CA LEU A 1193 13.38 14.38 35.25
C LEU A 1193 14.44 14.97 36.20
N LYS A 1194 14.89 14.15 37.15
CA LYS A 1194 15.92 14.58 38.11
C LYS A 1194 17.26 14.84 37.42
N ARG A 1195 17.60 14.07 36.37
CA ARG A 1195 18.82 14.18 35.55
C ARG A 1195 18.85 15.47 34.75
N TYR A 1196 17.81 15.70 33.95
CA TYR A 1196 17.78 16.81 33.00
C TYR A 1196 17.29 18.13 33.61
N ARG A 1197 16.80 18.14 34.85
CA ARG A 1197 16.30 19.34 35.53
C ARG A 1197 17.23 20.54 35.34
N ALA A 1198 18.50 20.45 35.71
CA ALA A 1198 19.41 21.60 35.64
C ALA A 1198 19.63 22.14 34.21
N ILE A 1199 19.63 21.25 33.20
CA ILE A 1199 19.82 21.61 31.79
C ILE A 1199 18.54 22.24 31.23
N ILE A 1200 17.38 21.67 31.52
CA ILE A 1200 16.10 22.26 31.11
C ILE A 1200 15.91 23.60 31.82
N GLU A 1201 16.19 23.69 33.12
CA GLU A 1201 16.12 24.94 33.88
C GLU A 1201 16.98 26.05 33.29
N SER A 1202 18.21 25.76 32.81
CA SER A 1202 19.01 26.77 32.12
C SER A 1202 18.36 27.22 30.81
N GLY A 1203 17.76 26.30 30.05
CA GLY A 1203 16.99 26.61 28.84
C GLY A 1203 15.73 27.42 29.08
N LEU A 1204 15.07 27.26 30.24
CA LEU A 1204 13.88 28.05 30.59
C LEU A 1204 14.20 29.54 30.81
N HIS A 1205 15.45 29.86 31.18
CA HIS A 1205 15.91 31.23 31.44
C HIS A 1205 16.75 31.81 30.30
N ALA A 1206 17.15 31.01 29.31
CA ALA A 1206 17.96 31.45 28.19
C ALA A 1206 17.07 31.98 27.05
N PRO A 1207 17.43 33.15 26.45
CA PRO A 1207 16.74 33.63 25.26
C PRO A 1207 17.14 32.89 23.98
N ALA A 1208 18.34 32.30 23.96
CA ALA A 1208 18.82 31.51 22.82
C ALA A 1208 18.36 30.05 22.91
N ALA A 1209 17.98 29.46 21.77
CA ALA A 1209 17.73 28.04 21.67
C ALA A 1209 19.03 27.24 21.75
N THR A 1210 19.25 26.55 22.87
CA THR A 1210 20.36 25.59 23.01
C THR A 1210 19.98 24.27 22.33
N PRO A 1211 20.75 23.80 21.32
CA PRO A 1211 20.45 22.54 20.62
C PRO A 1211 20.28 21.34 21.57
N GLU A 1212 21.06 21.32 22.66
CA GLU A 1212 20.97 20.28 23.70
C GLU A 1212 19.60 20.25 24.41
N VAL A 1213 19.02 21.42 24.74
CA VAL A 1213 17.70 21.51 25.39
C VAL A 1213 16.61 21.05 24.43
N LEU A 1214 16.63 21.52 23.18
CA LEU A 1214 15.65 21.14 22.16
C LEU A 1214 15.68 19.63 21.88
N GLN A 1215 16.87 19.06 21.78
CA GLN A 1215 17.08 17.64 21.56
C GLN A 1215 16.57 16.78 22.74
N ILE A 1216 16.84 17.19 23.98
CA ILE A 1216 16.32 16.51 25.18
C ILE A 1216 14.79 16.58 25.18
N ILE A 1217 14.19 17.74 24.92
CA ILE A 1217 12.74 17.88 24.86
C ILE A 1217 12.17 16.94 23.80
N GLY A 1218 12.67 16.97 22.57
CA GLY A 1218 12.19 16.11 21.48
C GLY A 1218 12.22 14.62 21.80
N ASN A 1219 13.30 14.14 22.45
CA ASN A 1219 13.46 12.74 22.86
C ASN A 1219 12.47 12.30 23.95
N HIS A 1220 11.75 13.22 24.59
CA HIS A 1220 10.82 12.92 25.68
C HIS A 1220 9.37 13.31 25.37
N GLN A 1221 9.03 13.58 24.11
CA GLN A 1221 7.65 13.86 23.71
C GLN A 1221 6.83 12.58 23.56
N LEU A 1222 7.39 11.54 22.94
CA LEU A 1222 6.68 10.30 22.62
C LEU A 1222 7.48 9.07 23.08
N TYR A 1223 6.79 8.06 23.64
CA TYR A 1223 7.45 6.83 24.07
C TYR A 1223 8.00 6.04 22.88
N GLY A 1224 9.30 5.69 22.93
CA GLY A 1224 9.95 4.92 21.86
C GLY A 1224 10.46 5.76 20.68
N VAL A 1225 10.50 7.09 20.83
CA VAL A 1225 10.96 8.00 19.78
C VAL A 1225 12.24 8.70 20.22
N SER A 1226 13.27 8.66 19.36
CA SER A 1226 14.40 9.59 19.42
C SER A 1226 14.18 10.66 18.38
N ALA A 1227 14.09 11.91 18.80
CA ALA A 1227 14.05 13.04 17.89
C ALA A 1227 15.43 13.22 17.25
N SER A 1228 15.45 13.76 16.04
CA SER A 1228 16.65 14.33 15.42
C SER A 1228 16.26 15.72 14.96
N LEU A 1229 17.05 16.74 15.31
CA LEU A 1229 16.80 18.10 14.82
C LEU A 1229 17.04 18.19 13.29
N GLU A 1230 17.80 17.26 12.72
CA GLU A 1230 17.92 17.04 11.28
C GLU A 1230 16.95 15.94 10.83
N ILE A 1231 16.07 16.23 9.85
CA ILE A 1231 15.13 15.23 9.32
C ILE A 1231 15.89 14.30 8.35
N PRO A 1232 15.96 12.99 8.62
CA PRO A 1232 16.60 12.05 7.70
C PRO A 1232 15.83 11.95 6.39
N GLN A 1233 16.55 11.86 5.26
CA GLN A 1233 15.93 11.62 3.96
C GLN A 1233 15.20 10.26 3.95
N ASN A 1234 13.89 10.28 3.75
CA ASN A 1234 13.10 9.06 3.65
C ASN A 1234 13.40 8.37 2.30
N HIS A 1235 13.69 7.06 2.31
CA HIS A 1235 13.90 6.25 1.10
C HIS A 1235 12.77 5.22 0.88
N TYR A 1236 11.69 5.28 1.64
CA TYR A 1236 10.54 4.37 1.48
C TYR A 1236 9.47 4.98 0.55
N PRO A 1237 8.47 4.18 0.12
CA PRO A 1237 7.34 4.70 -0.65
C PRO A 1237 6.69 5.89 0.06
N ILE A 1238 6.29 6.88 -0.73
CA ILE A 1238 5.54 8.04 -0.24
C ILE A 1238 4.10 7.57 -0.15
N TYR A 1239 3.40 7.93 0.92
CA TYR A 1239 1.95 7.76 0.99
C TYR A 1239 1.36 9.14 1.23
N LEU A 1240 0.35 9.51 0.43
CA LEU A 1240 -0.43 10.71 0.71
C LEU A 1240 -1.47 10.34 1.76
N GLY A 1241 -1.32 10.86 2.98
CA GLY A 1241 -2.31 10.71 4.04
C GLY A 1241 -3.38 11.80 3.98
N ASP A 1242 -4.60 11.45 4.35
CA ASP A 1242 -5.66 12.40 4.66
C ASP A 1242 -5.74 12.62 6.17
N SER A 1243 -4.92 13.53 6.69
CA SER A 1243 -5.17 14.36 7.89
C SER A 1243 -3.87 14.77 8.58
N TYR A 1244 -3.88 15.99 9.10
CA TYR A 1244 -2.72 16.64 9.74
C TYR A 1244 -2.55 16.26 11.23
N ASN A 1245 -3.58 15.70 11.89
CA ASN A 1245 -3.73 15.92 13.33
C ASN A 1245 -4.07 14.73 14.24
N SER A 1246 -4.25 13.51 13.75
CA SER A 1246 -4.95 12.47 14.54
C SER A 1246 -4.19 11.86 15.74
N ALA A 1247 -3.09 12.40 16.26
CA ALA A 1247 -2.30 11.66 17.27
C ALA A 1247 -1.46 12.42 18.31
N GLN A 1248 -1.66 13.73 18.57
CA GLN A 1248 -0.67 14.50 19.34
C GLN A 1248 -1.00 14.88 20.79
N GLN A 1249 -2.17 14.56 21.35
CA GLN A 1249 -2.58 15.07 22.68
C GLN A 1249 -2.91 14.01 23.74
N GLN A 1250 -2.04 13.00 23.91
CA GLN A 1250 -2.14 12.07 25.06
C GLN A 1250 -1.35 12.54 26.27
#